data_AF-A0A2D5ZDT1-F1
#
_entry.id   AF-A0A2D5ZDT1-F1
#
_cell.length_a   1.000
_cell.length_b   1.000
_cell.length_c   1.000
_cell.angle_alpha   90.00
_cell.angle_beta   90.00
_cell.angle_gamma   90.00
#
_symmetry.space_group_name_H-M   'P 1'
#
loop_
_entity.id
_entity.type
_entity.pdbx_description
1 polymer ?
#
loop_
_entity_poly.entity_id
_entity_poly.type
_entity_poly.pdbx_seq_one_letter_code
_entity_poly.pdbx_strand_id
1 'polypeptide(L)'
;MTTDSPSDSGQIGEPSDAFGRRQFLVRAGQLTTVALASGGAPGAQAAEAGDVPTDAMGVLVDLTACVGCRLCEYACRNANGDDSGPLEAYDDQSVFAEPRRPGPDALTVINAWPVGEEADRPVYAKINCMHCHHAACVSACIVGALRKQDTGAVTYDADRCIGCRYCMVACPFQIPAYEYGDTLTPKVRKCEFCFDAICSGSAPACVNACPRQALRYGRRNELVRLAHERIVARPGAYFDHVYGEREVGGTCWLYLSPVPFEDVGFLALGDVAPPALSEAIQHGVFKYGLLPSGVAALLGGIMAGTSQRRIAAAEPVAAERKGPIEAPCPDGAAQPAVTPVAFLSPGAWVLVVLACVGAAAALLRFVAGLGPVTNLDQQHPWGLWIAVDVASGVALAAGGFTVAALTHVFHRQHYEAIARPALLTAMLGYTFVALGLQVDLGRYYNVWHPLIMWQGNSVLFEVGMCVMCYLTVLYLEFAPILCERLQQAEGWPRIRRAARRVRAMLNRIMFALVIAGVVLSCLHQSSLGTLLVIAPSKLHPLWWTPILPLLFLLSAVAVGFPMVIWESLFVSWSLKREAEMHVLRPLARYIPVFLGAYLLAKVVDLVWRRAYVHLAELTPQSVAYVVETGLGVVLPLVMLLDARVRRSPRLVFSAASLVVLGVVLNRVNVFLVGYQPPYAVRTYLPSIGEIAVTCGLVALLMLVYRLIVMNLPVLGHGEPEGGGAR
;
A
#
# COMPACT_ATOMS: atom_id res chain seq x y z
N MET A 1 -52.40 49.17 37.17
CA MET A 1 -51.80 50.10 36.19
C MET A 1 -50.44 50.49 36.75
N THR A 2 -49.42 49.66 36.53
CA THR A 2 -48.49 49.57 35.36
C THR A 2 -47.24 50.41 35.64
N THR A 3 -46.13 49.83 36.15
CA THR A 3 -45.07 49.06 35.45
C THR A 3 -44.45 49.82 34.28
N ASP A 4 -43.15 50.13 34.36
CA ASP A 4 -42.13 49.51 33.51
C ASP A 4 -40.72 50.05 33.81
N SER A 5 -39.81 49.12 34.09
CA SER A 5 -38.36 49.31 34.14
C SER A 5 -37.77 48.93 32.77
N PRO A 6 -36.75 49.63 32.26
CA PRO A 6 -36.23 49.36 30.93
C PRO A 6 -35.35 48.11 30.89
N SER A 7 -35.56 47.37 29.81
CA SER A 7 -34.89 46.14 29.37
C SER A 7 -33.39 46.31 29.19
N ASP A 8 -32.63 45.48 29.89
CA ASP A 8 -31.22 45.22 29.64
C ASP A 8 -31.12 44.21 28.47
N SER A 9 -30.53 44.64 27.36
CA SER A 9 -30.35 43.83 26.16
C SER A 9 -29.27 42.77 26.43
N GLY A 10 -29.70 41.57 26.82
CA GLY A 10 -28.84 40.40 26.98
C GLY A 10 -28.15 40.03 25.66
N GLN A 11 -26.89 40.43 25.54
CA GLN A 11 -25.96 39.82 24.59
C GLN A 11 -25.87 38.33 24.91
N ILE A 12 -26.29 37.50 23.95
CA ILE A 12 -26.06 36.05 23.97
C ILE A 12 -24.54 35.86 23.85
N GLY A 13 -23.88 35.65 24.98
CA GLY A 13 -22.47 35.31 25.04
C GLY A 13 -22.20 34.01 24.28
N GLU A 14 -21.23 34.05 23.37
CA GLU A 14 -20.62 32.83 22.83
C GLU A 14 -20.15 31.95 24.01
N PRO A 15 -20.40 30.63 24.01
CA PRO A 15 -19.84 29.77 25.03
C PRO A 15 -18.31 29.85 24.91
N SER A 16 -17.67 30.38 25.96
CA SER A 16 -16.23 30.46 26.08
C SER A 16 -15.68 29.04 26.21
N ASP A 17 -15.35 28.44 25.07
CA ASP A 17 -14.66 27.16 24.95
C ASP A 17 -13.20 27.36 25.39
N ALA A 18 -13.01 27.57 26.70
CA ALA A 18 -11.72 27.83 27.34
C ALA A 18 -10.91 26.54 27.52
N PHE A 19 -10.88 25.67 26.52
CA PHE A 19 -9.80 24.70 26.32
C PHE A 19 -8.97 25.16 25.12
N GLY A 20 -7.92 25.92 25.44
CA GLY A 20 -7.22 26.77 24.49
C GLY A 20 -6.80 26.03 23.22
N ARG A 21 -7.15 26.61 22.07
CA ARG A 21 -6.66 26.29 20.72
C ARG A 21 -5.16 25.95 20.69
N ARG A 22 -4.36 26.61 21.55
CA ARG A 22 -2.94 26.34 21.79
C ARG A 22 -2.67 24.95 22.39
N GLN A 23 -3.43 24.50 23.39
CA GLN A 23 -3.29 23.16 23.97
C GLN A 23 -3.74 22.06 23.02
N PHE A 24 -4.79 22.28 22.21
CA PHE A 24 -5.14 21.32 21.16
C PHE A 24 -4.08 21.28 20.06
N LEU A 25 -3.59 22.42 19.57
CA LEU A 25 -2.50 22.46 18.58
C LEU A 25 -1.20 21.86 19.12
N VAL A 26 -0.90 22.06 20.41
CA VAL A 26 0.25 21.44 21.08
C VAL A 26 0.03 19.94 21.25
N ARG A 27 -1.17 19.45 21.56
CA ARG A 27 -1.45 18.01 21.74
C ARG A 27 -1.63 17.25 20.42
N ALA A 28 -2.30 17.85 19.45
CA ALA A 28 -2.37 17.36 18.08
C ALA A 28 -0.99 17.41 17.43
N GLY A 29 -0.26 18.51 17.64
CA GLY A 29 1.16 18.62 17.33
C GLY A 29 2.02 17.61 18.08
N GLN A 30 1.68 17.22 19.31
CA GLN A 30 2.34 16.15 20.06
C GLN A 30 2.06 14.77 19.46
N LEU A 31 0.86 14.48 18.95
CA LEU A 31 0.61 13.26 18.17
C LEU A 31 1.31 13.29 16.81
N THR A 32 1.41 14.45 16.16
CA THR A 32 2.24 14.60 14.97
C THR A 32 3.73 14.47 15.30
N THR A 33 4.21 14.96 16.44
CA THR A 33 5.61 14.76 16.88
C THR A 33 5.87 13.38 17.43
N VAL A 34 4.88 12.65 17.93
CA VAL A 34 5.01 11.22 18.25
C VAL A 34 5.03 10.42 16.95
N ALA A 35 4.24 10.80 15.94
CA ALA A 35 4.34 10.28 14.58
C ALA A 35 5.69 10.64 13.89
N LEU A 36 6.28 11.80 14.22
CA LEU A 36 7.62 12.22 13.77
C LEU A 36 8.76 11.63 14.62
N ALA A 37 8.53 11.31 15.89
CA ALA A 37 9.49 10.61 16.76
C ALA A 37 9.47 9.09 16.49
N SER A 38 8.35 8.58 15.96
CA SER A 38 8.23 7.23 15.39
C SER A 38 8.68 7.14 13.94
N GLY A 39 8.83 8.28 13.25
CA GLY A 39 9.33 8.41 11.89
C GLY A 39 10.66 9.13 11.80
N GLY A 40 11.34 9.32 12.94
CA GLY A 40 12.70 9.82 12.97
C GLY A 40 13.55 8.76 12.31
N ALA A 41 13.83 8.92 11.02
CA ALA A 41 14.74 8.07 10.30
C ALA A 41 16.02 8.00 11.15
N PRO A 42 16.37 6.83 11.73
CA PRO A 42 17.78 6.57 11.86
C PRO A 42 18.30 6.80 10.44
N GLY A 43 19.27 7.69 10.25
CA GLY A 43 19.91 7.80 8.95
C GLY A 43 20.14 6.38 8.46
N ALA A 44 19.64 6.06 7.27
CA ALA A 44 19.69 4.72 6.71
C ALA A 44 21.16 4.34 6.54
N GLN A 45 21.83 4.02 7.63
CA GLN A 45 23.01 3.20 7.66
C GLN A 45 22.47 1.89 7.17
N ALA A 46 22.87 1.57 5.93
CA ALA A 46 22.68 0.25 5.37
C ALA A 46 23.02 -0.73 6.49
N ALA A 47 22.02 -1.51 6.93
CA ALA A 47 22.33 -2.69 7.71
C ALA A 47 23.42 -3.43 6.93
N GLU A 48 24.55 -3.70 7.59
CA GLU A 48 25.66 -4.42 6.96
C GLU A 48 25.07 -5.61 6.21
N ALA A 49 25.42 -5.71 4.92
CA ALA A 49 25.01 -6.80 4.07
C ALA A 49 25.31 -8.09 4.84
N GLY A 50 24.29 -8.77 5.35
CA GLY A 50 24.45 -10.02 6.08
C GLY A 50 25.43 -10.93 5.35
N ASP A 51 26.37 -11.50 6.09
CA ASP A 51 27.58 -12.10 5.52
C ASP A 51 27.30 -12.97 4.29
N VAL A 52 27.99 -12.64 3.19
CA VAL A 52 28.07 -13.52 2.02
C VAL A 52 28.48 -14.89 2.53
N PRO A 53 27.72 -15.98 2.29
CA PRO A 53 28.14 -17.30 2.72
C PRO A 53 29.54 -17.56 2.14
N THR A 54 30.52 -17.81 3.02
CA THR A 54 31.94 -17.92 2.65
C THR A 54 32.21 -18.99 1.59
N ASP A 55 31.30 -19.95 1.47
CA ASP A 55 31.32 -21.07 0.53
C ASP A 55 30.25 -20.99 -0.58
N ALA A 56 29.62 -19.82 -0.81
CA ALA A 56 28.63 -19.68 -1.87
C ALA A 56 29.23 -20.01 -3.25
N MET A 57 28.50 -20.80 -4.04
CA MET A 57 28.87 -21.10 -5.41
C MET A 57 28.52 -19.94 -6.34
N GLY A 58 29.29 -19.80 -7.41
CA GLY A 58 29.10 -18.76 -8.40
C GLY A 58 29.45 -19.19 -9.82
N VAL A 59 29.18 -18.31 -10.77
CA VAL A 59 29.58 -18.45 -12.17
C VAL A 59 30.21 -17.15 -12.64
N LEU A 60 31.44 -17.25 -13.15
CA LEU A 60 32.11 -16.18 -13.88
C LEU A 60 31.80 -16.30 -15.37
N VAL A 61 31.19 -15.26 -15.93
CA VAL A 61 30.83 -15.15 -17.34
C VAL A 61 31.81 -14.21 -18.02
N ASP A 62 32.53 -14.72 -19.02
CA ASP A 62 33.50 -13.95 -19.80
C ASP A 62 32.91 -13.59 -21.16
N LEU A 63 32.43 -12.35 -21.30
CA LEU A 63 31.81 -11.87 -22.54
C LEU A 63 32.80 -11.78 -23.70
N THR A 64 34.12 -11.70 -23.43
CA THR A 64 35.17 -11.72 -24.46
C THR A 64 35.32 -13.10 -25.12
N ALA A 65 34.86 -14.16 -24.46
CA ALA A 65 34.94 -15.54 -24.95
C ALA A 65 33.61 -16.06 -25.52
N CYS A 66 32.51 -15.34 -25.30
CA CYS A 66 31.17 -15.75 -25.73
C CYS A 66 31.00 -15.56 -27.24
N VAL A 67 30.56 -16.61 -27.93
CA VAL A 67 30.38 -16.62 -29.39
C VAL A 67 28.91 -16.64 -29.84
N GLY A 68 27.98 -16.41 -28.91
CA GLY A 68 26.56 -16.33 -29.28
C GLY A 68 25.91 -17.64 -29.75
N CYS A 69 26.51 -18.81 -29.52
CA CYS A 69 25.99 -20.12 -30.01
C CYS A 69 24.68 -20.60 -29.38
N ARG A 70 24.16 -19.91 -28.36
CA ARG A 70 22.88 -20.20 -27.67
C ARG A 70 22.68 -21.62 -27.10
N LEU A 71 23.69 -22.50 -27.11
CA LEU A 71 23.64 -23.85 -26.49
C LEU A 71 23.27 -23.80 -24.99
N CYS A 72 23.64 -22.72 -24.30
CA CYS A 72 23.26 -22.51 -22.91
C CYS A 72 21.75 -22.26 -22.71
N GLU A 73 21.04 -21.74 -23.70
CA GLU A 73 19.57 -21.61 -23.70
C GLU A 73 18.93 -22.99 -23.84
N TYR A 74 19.37 -23.78 -24.83
CA TYR A 74 18.91 -25.14 -25.08
C TYR A 74 19.08 -26.04 -23.84
N ALA A 75 20.29 -26.07 -23.28
CA ALA A 75 20.58 -26.88 -22.10
C ALA A 75 19.79 -26.42 -20.87
N CYS A 76 19.52 -25.12 -20.75
CA CYS A 76 18.68 -24.60 -19.67
C CYS A 76 17.24 -25.10 -19.80
N ARG A 77 16.63 -25.05 -20.98
CA ARG A 77 15.26 -25.56 -21.18
C ARG A 77 15.16 -27.04 -20.88
N ASN A 78 16.06 -27.85 -21.43
CA ASN A 78 16.11 -29.30 -21.17
C ASN A 78 16.22 -29.62 -19.68
N ALA A 79 17.11 -28.93 -18.95
CA ALA A 79 17.30 -29.17 -17.53
C ALA A 79 16.10 -28.77 -16.66
N ASN A 80 15.21 -27.90 -17.16
CA ASN A 80 14.00 -27.47 -16.46
C ASN A 80 12.74 -28.19 -16.96
N GLY A 81 12.87 -29.17 -17.86
CA GLY A 81 11.74 -29.91 -18.42
C GLY A 81 10.86 -29.08 -19.36
N ASP A 82 11.36 -27.95 -19.84
CA ASP A 82 10.69 -27.12 -20.86
C ASP A 82 10.89 -27.72 -22.25
N ASP A 83 9.94 -27.48 -23.17
CA ASP A 83 10.14 -27.80 -24.58
C ASP A 83 11.27 -26.94 -25.14
N SER A 84 12.41 -27.58 -25.40
CA SER A 84 13.59 -26.96 -25.96
C SER A 84 13.53 -26.84 -27.47
N GLY A 85 12.63 -27.59 -28.14
CA GLY A 85 12.62 -27.75 -29.58
C GLY A 85 13.87 -28.46 -30.12
N PRO A 86 13.99 -28.55 -31.45
CA PRO A 86 15.18 -29.08 -32.10
C PRO A 86 16.41 -28.18 -31.84
N LEU A 87 17.60 -28.78 -31.75
CA LEU A 87 18.84 -28.05 -31.47
C LEU A 87 19.17 -27.04 -32.57
N GLU A 88 18.80 -27.37 -33.81
CA GLU A 88 18.96 -26.56 -35.01
C GLU A 88 18.23 -25.21 -34.92
N ALA A 89 17.18 -25.10 -34.09
CA ALA A 89 16.49 -23.83 -33.86
C ALA A 89 17.36 -22.78 -33.13
N TYR A 90 18.46 -23.19 -32.50
CA TYR A 90 19.39 -22.29 -31.81
C TYR A 90 20.48 -21.71 -32.72
N ASP A 91 20.62 -22.26 -33.94
CA ASP A 91 21.50 -21.71 -34.97
C ASP A 91 20.91 -20.44 -35.61
N ASP A 92 19.60 -20.21 -35.46
CA ASP A 92 18.94 -18.99 -35.91
C ASP A 92 19.45 -17.76 -35.14
N GLN A 93 20.16 -16.90 -35.85
CA GLN A 93 20.72 -15.65 -35.36
C GLN A 93 19.72 -14.48 -35.45
N SER A 94 18.58 -14.64 -36.13
CA SER A 94 17.57 -13.59 -36.27
C SER A 94 16.97 -13.15 -34.92
N VAL A 95 17.06 -14.03 -33.91
CA VAL A 95 16.65 -13.74 -32.52
C VAL A 95 17.44 -12.61 -31.86
N PHE A 96 18.56 -12.19 -32.45
CA PHE A 96 19.38 -11.07 -31.98
C PHE A 96 18.96 -9.73 -32.56
N ALA A 97 17.95 -9.69 -33.44
CA ALA A 97 17.42 -8.45 -34.00
C ALA A 97 16.85 -7.51 -32.91
N GLU A 98 16.30 -8.08 -31.84
CA GLU A 98 15.82 -7.33 -30.68
C GLU A 98 16.34 -7.95 -29.38
N PRO A 99 16.74 -7.13 -28.38
CA PRO A 99 17.15 -7.64 -27.08
C PRO A 99 16.02 -8.42 -26.40
N ARG A 100 16.28 -9.70 -26.10
CA ARG A 100 15.37 -10.57 -25.37
C ARG A 100 15.62 -10.49 -23.86
N ARG A 101 14.62 -10.90 -23.10
CA ARG A 101 14.66 -11.01 -21.63
C ARG A 101 14.22 -12.40 -21.20
N PRO A 102 14.72 -12.92 -20.07
CA PRO A 102 14.17 -14.13 -19.48
C PRO A 102 12.66 -13.99 -19.25
N GLY A 103 11.91 -15.05 -19.56
CA GLY A 103 10.47 -15.12 -19.50
C GLY A 103 10.00 -16.46 -18.90
N PRO A 104 8.68 -16.73 -18.90
CA PRO A 104 8.15 -17.98 -18.36
C PRO A 104 8.74 -19.22 -19.05
N ASP A 105 8.97 -19.13 -20.36
CA ASP A 105 9.45 -20.26 -21.18
C ASP A 105 10.96 -20.23 -21.43
N ALA A 106 11.67 -19.20 -20.96
CA ALA A 106 13.11 -19.03 -21.21
C ALA A 106 13.80 -18.41 -19.98
N LEU A 107 14.46 -19.23 -19.17
CA LEU A 107 15.08 -18.77 -17.91
C LEU A 107 16.46 -18.11 -18.09
N THR A 108 17.03 -18.23 -19.29
CA THR A 108 18.26 -17.56 -19.73
C THR A 108 18.14 -17.22 -21.21
N VAL A 109 18.72 -16.10 -21.62
CA VAL A 109 18.80 -15.68 -23.02
C VAL A 109 20.18 -15.11 -23.31
N ILE A 110 20.61 -15.19 -24.57
CA ILE A 110 21.76 -14.49 -25.13
C ILE A 110 21.24 -13.34 -25.99
N ASN A 111 21.88 -12.19 -25.89
CA ASN A 111 21.68 -11.04 -26.78
C ASN A 111 23.02 -10.67 -27.43
N ALA A 112 22.97 -10.07 -28.62
CA ALA A 112 24.13 -9.56 -29.32
C ALA A 112 24.11 -8.02 -29.30
N TRP A 113 25.24 -7.40 -28.99
CA TRP A 113 25.37 -5.95 -28.92
C TRP A 113 26.48 -5.49 -29.86
N PRO A 114 26.17 -4.73 -30.91
CA PRO A 114 27.19 -4.12 -31.76
C PRO A 114 27.87 -3.00 -30.96
N VAL A 115 29.17 -3.12 -30.70
CA VAL A 115 29.93 -2.18 -29.88
C VAL A 115 31.22 -1.74 -30.57
N GLY A 116 31.52 -0.44 -30.52
CA GLY A 116 32.69 0.16 -31.17
C GLY A 116 32.57 0.29 -32.70
N GLU A 117 33.70 0.59 -33.35
CA GLU A 117 33.81 0.69 -34.82
C GLU A 117 33.77 -0.70 -35.51
N GLU A 118 33.98 -1.78 -34.75
CA GLU A 118 33.87 -3.18 -35.20
C GLU A 118 32.44 -3.73 -35.06
N ALA A 119 31.46 -3.05 -35.66
CA ALA A 119 30.06 -3.52 -35.67
C ALA A 119 29.88 -4.94 -36.27
N ASP A 120 30.85 -5.43 -37.03
CA ASP A 120 30.89 -6.77 -37.61
C ASP A 120 31.16 -7.90 -36.58
N ARG A 121 31.55 -7.57 -35.34
CA ARG A 121 31.78 -8.53 -34.26
C ARG A 121 31.04 -8.11 -32.99
N PRO A 122 29.77 -8.50 -32.82
CA PRO A 122 29.01 -8.10 -31.65
C PRO A 122 29.54 -8.80 -30.38
N VAL A 123 29.36 -8.12 -29.24
CA VAL A 123 29.57 -8.73 -27.93
C VAL A 123 28.29 -9.46 -27.52
N TYR A 124 28.42 -10.76 -27.23
CA TYR A 124 27.29 -11.60 -26.85
C TYR A 124 27.13 -11.67 -25.33
N ALA A 125 26.01 -11.17 -24.82
CA ALA A 125 25.70 -11.09 -23.40
C ALA A 125 24.66 -12.13 -22.97
N LYS A 126 24.98 -12.92 -21.94
CA LYS A 126 24.04 -13.87 -21.31
C LYS A 126 23.27 -13.20 -20.17
N ILE A 127 21.95 -13.15 -20.29
CA ILE A 127 21.04 -12.59 -19.29
C ILE A 127 20.29 -13.71 -18.56
N ASN A 128 20.37 -13.71 -17.23
CA ASN A 128 19.71 -14.68 -16.34
C ASN A 128 19.56 -14.12 -14.91
N CYS A 129 18.98 -14.92 -14.01
CA CYS A 129 18.94 -14.59 -12.57
C CYS A 129 20.35 -14.47 -12.00
N MET A 130 20.62 -13.37 -11.29
CA MET A 130 21.93 -13.13 -10.67
C MET A 130 22.11 -13.85 -9.34
N HIS A 131 21.03 -14.38 -8.75
CA HIS A 131 21.05 -15.06 -7.45
C HIS A 131 21.74 -14.23 -6.35
N CYS A 132 21.28 -12.98 -6.17
CA CYS A 132 21.85 -12.02 -5.23
C CYS A 132 22.01 -12.61 -3.82
N HIS A 133 23.03 -12.17 -3.09
CA HIS A 133 23.23 -12.57 -1.69
C HIS A 133 22.07 -12.10 -0.82
N HIS A 134 21.73 -10.82 -0.95
CA HIS A 134 20.55 -10.20 -0.35
C HIS A 134 19.46 -10.04 -1.40
N ALA A 135 18.80 -11.14 -1.73
CA ALA A 135 17.82 -11.19 -2.81
C ALA A 135 16.54 -10.38 -2.50
N ALA A 136 16.33 -9.28 -3.22
CA ALA A 136 15.11 -8.46 -3.16
C ALA A 136 13.82 -9.28 -3.36
N CYS A 137 13.85 -10.30 -4.23
CA CYS A 137 12.70 -11.15 -4.48
C CYS A 137 12.37 -12.10 -3.31
N VAL A 138 13.36 -12.49 -2.49
CA VAL A 138 13.16 -13.28 -1.27
C VAL A 138 12.53 -12.41 -0.18
N SER A 139 13.10 -11.22 0.04
CA SER A 139 12.56 -10.22 0.98
C SER A 139 11.12 -9.80 0.59
N ALA A 140 10.84 -9.61 -0.69
CA ALA A 140 9.48 -9.30 -1.17
C ALA A 140 8.46 -10.45 -0.98
N CYS A 141 8.88 -11.70 -0.77
CA CYS A 141 7.96 -12.83 -0.78
C CYS A 141 7.21 -13.01 0.55
N ILE A 142 5.94 -12.59 0.61
CA ILE A 142 5.07 -12.69 1.80
C ILE A 142 4.95 -14.09 2.42
N VAL A 143 5.11 -15.15 1.63
CA VAL A 143 4.85 -16.55 2.03
C VAL A 143 6.11 -17.43 2.06
N GLY A 144 7.29 -16.83 1.84
CA GLY A 144 8.55 -17.57 1.77
C GLY A 144 8.59 -18.63 0.66
N ALA A 145 7.88 -18.39 -0.45
CA ALA A 145 7.96 -19.21 -1.67
C ALA A 145 9.33 -19.06 -2.35
N LEU A 146 9.97 -17.89 -2.23
CA LEU A 146 11.36 -17.69 -2.66
C LEU A 146 12.28 -17.79 -1.45
N ARG A 147 13.36 -18.56 -1.57
CA ARG A 147 14.32 -18.76 -0.47
C ARG A 147 15.76 -18.69 -0.95
N LYS A 148 16.62 -18.08 -0.14
CA LYS A 148 18.08 -18.13 -0.32
C LYS A 148 18.60 -19.41 0.33
N GLN A 149 19.43 -20.14 -0.41
CA GLN A 149 20.07 -21.37 0.04
C GLN A 149 21.54 -21.11 0.34
N ASP A 150 22.15 -21.95 1.17
CA ASP A 150 23.56 -21.85 1.56
C ASP A 150 24.52 -22.01 0.36
N THR A 151 24.09 -22.77 -0.65
CA THR A 151 24.81 -22.90 -1.93
C THR A 151 24.91 -21.58 -2.71
N GLY A 152 24.16 -20.55 -2.31
CA GLY A 152 24.02 -19.28 -3.02
C GLY A 152 22.80 -19.26 -3.95
N ALA A 153 22.16 -20.39 -4.22
CA ALA A 153 20.96 -20.45 -5.04
C ALA A 153 19.80 -19.68 -4.40
N VAL A 154 18.91 -19.16 -5.25
CA VAL A 154 17.61 -18.63 -4.85
C VAL A 154 16.60 -19.56 -5.49
N THR A 155 15.89 -20.35 -4.69
CA THR A 155 14.93 -21.36 -5.16
C THR A 155 13.50 -20.86 -5.05
N TYR A 156 12.58 -21.52 -5.74
CA TYR A 156 11.16 -21.18 -5.80
C TYR A 156 10.30 -22.42 -5.49
N ASP A 157 9.42 -22.26 -4.50
CA ASP A 157 8.43 -23.25 -4.08
C ASP A 157 7.05 -22.78 -4.55
N ALA A 158 6.56 -23.39 -5.63
CA ALA A 158 5.30 -23.01 -6.25
C ALA A 158 4.11 -23.22 -5.30
N ASP A 159 4.13 -24.26 -4.47
CA ASP A 159 3.00 -24.64 -3.63
C ASP A 159 2.72 -23.57 -2.57
N ARG A 160 3.74 -22.86 -2.11
CA ARG A 160 3.55 -21.72 -1.20
C ARG A 160 3.03 -20.47 -1.88
N CYS A 161 3.34 -20.28 -3.16
CA CYS A 161 3.12 -19.03 -3.88
C CYS A 161 1.65 -18.63 -3.96
N ILE A 162 1.37 -17.35 -3.74
CA ILE A 162 0.03 -16.74 -3.91
C ILE A 162 -0.13 -15.97 -5.24
N GLY A 163 0.95 -15.83 -6.01
CA GLY A 163 0.94 -15.10 -7.29
C GLY A 163 0.74 -13.59 -7.15
N CYS A 164 1.26 -12.95 -6.08
CA CYS A 164 1.13 -11.50 -5.87
C CYS A 164 2.07 -10.65 -6.73
N ARG A 165 3.07 -11.28 -7.39
CA ARG A 165 4.03 -10.65 -8.32
C ARG A 165 4.90 -9.52 -7.74
N TYR A 166 4.89 -9.32 -6.43
CA TYR A 166 5.75 -8.32 -5.78
C TYR A 166 7.25 -8.59 -6.00
N CYS A 167 7.65 -9.86 -6.16
CA CYS A 167 9.02 -10.24 -6.51
C CYS A 167 9.49 -9.68 -7.87
N MET A 168 8.56 -9.46 -8.82
CA MET A 168 8.85 -8.86 -10.13
C MET A 168 9.12 -7.35 -9.99
N VAL A 169 8.35 -6.68 -9.12
CA VAL A 169 8.57 -5.27 -8.75
C VAL A 169 9.93 -5.12 -8.07
N ALA A 170 10.21 -5.96 -7.08
CA ALA A 170 11.41 -5.84 -6.25
C ALA A 170 12.73 -6.20 -6.96
N CYS A 171 12.73 -7.12 -7.93
CA CYS A 171 13.97 -7.56 -8.57
C CYS A 171 14.61 -6.45 -9.42
N PRO A 172 15.80 -5.92 -9.06
CA PRO A 172 16.43 -4.81 -9.79
C PRO A 172 16.81 -5.23 -11.22
N PHE A 173 17.11 -6.51 -11.41
CA PHE A 173 17.45 -7.07 -12.71
C PHE A 173 16.25 -7.41 -13.58
N GLN A 174 14.98 -7.31 -13.12
CA GLN A 174 13.78 -7.72 -13.86
C GLN A 174 13.85 -9.16 -14.43
N ILE A 175 14.06 -10.14 -13.54
CA ILE A 175 14.22 -11.55 -13.93
C ILE A 175 12.98 -12.42 -13.64
N PRO A 176 12.32 -12.33 -12.46
CA PRO A 176 11.11 -13.10 -12.23
C PRO A 176 10.08 -12.78 -13.31
N ALA A 177 9.58 -13.81 -13.96
CA ALA A 177 8.54 -13.71 -14.98
C ALA A 177 7.31 -14.49 -14.50
N TYR A 178 6.11 -14.08 -14.93
CA TYR A 178 4.86 -14.69 -14.50
C TYR A 178 4.09 -15.29 -15.68
N GLU A 179 3.49 -16.45 -15.46
CA GLU A 179 2.69 -17.16 -16.48
C GLU A 179 1.29 -16.56 -16.59
N TYR A 180 1.14 -15.45 -17.35
CA TYR A 180 -0.16 -14.80 -17.55
C TYR A 180 -1.18 -15.63 -18.35
N GLY A 181 -0.71 -16.66 -19.06
CA GLY A 181 -1.52 -17.57 -19.88
C GLY A 181 -2.04 -18.80 -19.15
N ASP A 182 -1.49 -19.16 -17.97
CA ASP A 182 -2.07 -20.21 -17.12
C ASP A 182 -3.13 -19.60 -16.21
N THR A 183 -4.33 -20.18 -16.26
CA THR A 183 -5.50 -19.65 -15.56
C THR A 183 -5.62 -20.15 -14.13
N LEU A 184 -5.23 -21.40 -13.86
CA LEU A 184 -5.50 -22.09 -12.60
C LEU A 184 -4.25 -22.21 -11.73
N THR A 185 -3.10 -22.50 -12.33
CA THR A 185 -1.86 -22.78 -11.59
C THR A 185 -0.68 -21.89 -11.99
N PRO A 186 -0.87 -20.61 -12.33
CA PRO A 186 0.21 -19.79 -12.85
C PRO A 186 1.38 -19.68 -11.87
N LYS A 187 2.59 -19.82 -12.39
CA LYS A 187 3.83 -19.75 -11.60
C LYS A 187 4.60 -18.48 -11.90
N VAL A 188 5.43 -18.10 -10.92
CA VAL A 188 6.57 -17.23 -11.18
C VAL A 188 7.73 -18.12 -11.63
N ARG A 189 8.30 -17.84 -12.79
CA ARG A 189 9.42 -18.56 -13.40
C ARG A 189 10.67 -17.71 -13.33
N LYS A 190 11.79 -18.34 -13.00
CA LYS A 190 13.14 -17.77 -13.03
C LYS A 190 14.16 -18.90 -12.92
N CYS A 191 15.42 -18.64 -13.28
CA CYS A 191 16.50 -19.57 -12.99
C CYS A 191 16.58 -19.87 -11.48
N GLU A 192 16.73 -21.15 -11.13
CA GLU A 192 16.92 -21.67 -9.77
C GLU A 192 18.35 -22.15 -9.52
N PHE A 193 19.28 -21.68 -10.35
CA PHE A 193 20.70 -22.02 -10.33
C PHE A 193 21.01 -23.52 -10.48
N CYS A 194 20.10 -24.31 -11.07
CA CYS A 194 20.21 -25.77 -11.10
C CYS A 194 20.50 -26.34 -9.70
N PHE A 195 19.76 -25.87 -8.69
CA PHE A 195 20.00 -26.17 -7.27
C PHE A 195 20.27 -27.67 -7.01
N ASP A 196 19.46 -28.57 -7.55
CA ASP A 196 19.64 -30.02 -7.36
C ASP A 196 20.95 -30.55 -7.96
N ALA A 197 21.38 -30.01 -9.11
CA ALA A 197 22.66 -30.34 -9.72
C ALA A 197 23.84 -29.83 -8.88
N ILE A 198 23.73 -28.60 -8.35
CA ILE A 198 24.75 -28.03 -7.46
C ILE A 198 24.89 -28.87 -6.18
N CYS A 199 23.77 -29.25 -5.57
CA CYS A 199 23.75 -30.08 -4.35
C CYS A 199 24.33 -31.48 -4.58
N SER A 200 24.29 -32.00 -5.80
CA SER A 200 24.92 -33.27 -6.20
C SER A 200 26.37 -33.12 -6.67
N GLY A 201 26.97 -31.92 -6.57
CA GLY A 201 28.35 -31.64 -6.94
C GLY A 201 28.59 -31.39 -8.43
N SER A 202 27.53 -31.25 -9.23
CA SER A 202 27.60 -30.94 -10.65
C SER A 202 27.49 -29.42 -10.90
N ALA A 203 28.10 -28.95 -11.98
CA ALA A 203 27.92 -27.57 -12.43
C ALA A 203 26.53 -27.39 -13.09
N PRO A 204 25.98 -26.16 -13.13
CA PRO A 204 24.72 -25.88 -13.81
C PRO A 204 24.74 -26.31 -15.29
N ALA A 205 23.59 -26.74 -15.80
CA ALA A 205 23.47 -27.27 -17.17
C ALA A 205 23.99 -26.29 -18.24
N CYS A 206 23.67 -25.00 -18.09
CA CYS A 206 24.15 -23.96 -19.00
C CYS A 206 25.68 -23.80 -19.02
N VAL A 207 26.35 -24.08 -17.89
CA VAL A 207 27.82 -24.04 -17.78
C VAL A 207 28.42 -25.23 -18.50
N ASN A 208 27.91 -26.44 -18.24
CA ASN A 208 28.38 -27.68 -18.89
C ASN A 208 28.22 -27.64 -20.42
N ALA A 209 27.20 -26.95 -20.91
CA ALA A 209 26.94 -26.82 -22.33
C ALA A 209 27.80 -25.77 -23.06
N CYS A 210 28.66 -25.00 -22.37
CA CYS A 210 29.41 -23.91 -23.00
C CYS A 210 30.68 -24.43 -23.71
N PRO A 211 30.74 -24.45 -25.06
CA PRO A 211 31.87 -25.03 -25.78
C PRO A 211 33.14 -24.15 -25.70
N ARG A 212 32.97 -22.86 -25.42
CA ARG A 212 34.06 -21.88 -25.31
C ARG A 212 34.58 -21.73 -23.89
N GLN A 213 33.99 -22.43 -22.92
CA GLN A 213 34.28 -22.25 -21.50
C GLN A 213 34.18 -20.77 -21.05
N ALA A 214 33.29 -20.01 -21.71
CA ALA A 214 32.98 -18.63 -21.35
C ALA A 214 32.26 -18.55 -19.99
N LEU A 215 31.68 -19.66 -19.53
CA LEU A 215 31.07 -19.81 -18.22
C LEU A 215 31.97 -20.69 -17.34
N ARG A 216 32.43 -20.16 -16.20
CA ARG A 216 33.24 -20.90 -15.23
C ARG A 216 32.53 -21.00 -13.89
N TYR A 217 32.26 -22.23 -13.45
CA TYR A 217 31.63 -22.52 -12.16
C TYR A 217 32.67 -22.80 -11.08
N GLY A 218 32.42 -22.37 -9.85
CA GLY A 218 33.32 -22.55 -8.72
C GLY A 218 32.87 -21.78 -7.48
N ARG A 219 33.72 -21.74 -6.45
CA ARG A 219 33.47 -20.89 -5.27
C ARG A 219 33.51 -19.43 -5.67
N ARG A 220 32.53 -18.64 -5.25
CA ARG A 220 32.42 -17.23 -5.67
C ARG A 220 33.68 -16.42 -5.38
N ASN A 221 34.27 -16.56 -4.19
CA ASN A 221 35.45 -15.78 -3.80
C ASN A 221 36.66 -16.08 -4.69
N GLU A 222 36.83 -17.34 -5.11
CA GLU A 222 37.86 -17.73 -6.07
C GLU A 222 37.59 -17.17 -7.46
N LEU A 223 36.32 -17.12 -7.87
CA LEU A 223 35.91 -16.54 -9.16
C LEU A 223 36.10 -15.03 -9.20
N VAL A 224 35.85 -14.30 -8.10
CA VAL A 224 36.18 -12.87 -7.98
C VAL A 224 37.69 -12.66 -8.15
N ARG A 225 38.51 -13.44 -7.43
CA ARG A 225 39.97 -13.36 -7.56
C ARG A 225 40.42 -13.64 -9.00
N LEU A 226 39.89 -14.69 -9.62
CA LEU A 226 40.17 -15.04 -11.01
C LEU A 226 39.76 -13.94 -11.99
N ALA A 227 38.64 -13.25 -11.74
CA ALA A 227 38.16 -12.15 -12.58
C ALA A 227 39.17 -11.00 -12.58
N HIS A 228 39.61 -10.56 -11.40
CA HIS A 228 40.64 -9.53 -11.25
C HIS A 228 41.99 -9.96 -11.84
N GLU A 229 42.41 -11.21 -11.63
CA GLU A 229 43.61 -11.78 -12.26
C GLU A 229 43.54 -11.69 -13.79
N ARG A 230 42.37 -11.97 -14.40
CA ARG A 230 42.18 -11.87 -15.87
C ARG A 230 42.26 -10.44 -16.38
N ILE A 231 41.65 -9.49 -15.67
CA ILE A 231 41.69 -8.07 -16.02
C ILE A 231 43.14 -7.58 -16.03
N VAL A 232 43.90 -7.88 -14.97
CA VAL A 232 45.31 -7.48 -14.84
C VAL A 232 46.20 -8.18 -15.87
N ALA A 233 45.99 -9.48 -16.12
CA ALA A 233 46.83 -10.26 -17.04
C ALA A 233 46.66 -9.90 -18.51
N ARG A 234 45.54 -9.25 -18.90
CA ARG A 234 45.27 -8.81 -20.28
C ARG A 234 44.81 -7.34 -20.32
N PRO A 235 45.73 -6.38 -20.15
CA PRO A 235 45.41 -4.96 -20.23
C PRO A 235 44.74 -4.60 -21.55
N GLY A 236 43.64 -3.85 -21.50
CA GLY A 236 42.88 -3.40 -22.67
C GLY A 236 41.91 -4.43 -23.26
N ALA A 237 41.94 -5.70 -22.83
CA ALA A 237 40.96 -6.71 -23.24
C ALA A 237 39.65 -6.66 -22.43
N TYR A 238 39.69 -6.01 -21.26
CA TYR A 238 38.59 -5.93 -20.31
C TYR A 238 38.35 -4.49 -19.88
N PHE A 239 37.08 -4.15 -19.70
CA PHE A 239 36.66 -3.03 -18.88
C PHE A 239 37.00 -3.33 -17.42
N ASP A 240 37.61 -2.38 -16.71
CA ASP A 240 38.15 -2.55 -15.35
C ASP A 240 37.04 -2.55 -14.29
N HIS A 241 36.18 -3.55 -14.35
CA HIS A 241 35.05 -3.75 -13.46
C HIS A 241 34.54 -5.19 -13.51
N VAL A 242 34.23 -5.78 -12.36
CA VAL A 242 33.62 -7.11 -12.24
C VAL A 242 32.16 -6.94 -11.82
N TYR A 243 31.25 -6.99 -12.79
CA TYR A 243 29.83 -6.81 -12.53
C TYR A 243 29.25 -8.00 -11.75
N GLY A 244 28.48 -7.72 -10.71
CA GLY A 244 27.95 -8.68 -9.74
C GLY A 244 28.85 -8.88 -8.50
N GLU A 245 30.02 -8.25 -8.46
CA GLU A 245 30.88 -8.30 -7.27
C GLU A 245 30.22 -7.57 -6.09
N ARG A 246 29.68 -6.37 -6.34
CA ARG A 246 29.18 -5.45 -5.31
C ARG A 246 27.76 -4.97 -5.56
N GLU A 247 27.33 -4.95 -6.81
CA GLU A 247 26.01 -4.50 -7.24
C GLU A 247 24.95 -5.19 -6.39
N VAL A 248 24.04 -4.39 -5.83
CA VAL A 248 22.91 -4.82 -5.00
C VAL A 248 23.29 -5.72 -3.82
N GLY A 249 24.47 -5.50 -3.24
CA GLY A 249 25.02 -6.29 -2.13
C GLY A 249 25.73 -7.58 -2.57
N GLY A 250 26.06 -7.68 -3.86
CA GLY A 250 26.78 -8.80 -4.47
C GLY A 250 25.88 -9.97 -4.92
N THR A 251 26.34 -10.67 -5.94
CA THR A 251 25.60 -11.74 -6.62
C THR A 251 26.43 -13.01 -6.84
N CYS A 252 25.77 -14.15 -7.09
CA CYS A 252 26.47 -15.40 -7.43
C CYS A 252 26.95 -15.44 -8.88
N TRP A 253 26.34 -14.67 -9.77
CA TRP A 253 26.79 -14.51 -11.14
C TRP A 253 27.69 -13.28 -11.26
N LEU A 254 28.86 -13.45 -11.87
CA LEU A 254 29.88 -12.42 -12.08
C LEU A 254 30.14 -12.30 -13.58
N TYR A 255 30.42 -11.10 -14.07
CA TYR A 255 30.65 -10.87 -15.49
C TYR A 255 31.94 -10.07 -15.73
N LEU A 256 32.63 -10.42 -16.81
CA LEU A 256 33.72 -9.66 -17.42
C LEU A 256 33.27 -9.20 -18.80
N SER A 257 33.51 -7.93 -19.13
CA SER A 257 33.12 -7.33 -20.42
C SER A 257 34.34 -6.68 -21.09
N PRO A 258 34.45 -6.69 -22.43
CA PRO A 258 35.44 -5.89 -23.15
C PRO A 258 35.12 -4.38 -23.16
N VAL A 259 33.86 -4.02 -22.86
CA VAL A 259 33.30 -2.65 -22.93
C VAL A 259 32.49 -2.34 -21.66
N PRO A 260 32.11 -1.08 -21.39
CA PRO A 260 31.17 -0.75 -20.33
C PRO A 260 29.92 -1.65 -20.34
N PHE A 261 29.40 -2.00 -19.16
CA PHE A 261 28.33 -2.99 -19.02
C PHE A 261 26.98 -2.49 -19.56
N GLU A 262 26.78 -1.18 -19.52
CA GLU A 262 25.60 -0.49 -20.06
C GLU A 262 25.52 -0.65 -21.59
N ASP A 263 26.67 -0.66 -22.27
CA ASP A 263 26.75 -0.85 -23.73
C ASP A 263 26.36 -2.26 -24.17
N VAL A 264 26.35 -3.21 -23.23
CA VAL A 264 25.95 -4.61 -23.43
C VAL A 264 24.68 -4.99 -22.65
N GLY A 265 23.86 -3.98 -22.32
CA GLY A 265 22.50 -4.15 -21.81
C GLY A 265 22.37 -4.50 -20.34
N PHE A 266 23.41 -4.31 -19.53
CA PHE A 266 23.33 -4.39 -18.07
C PHE A 266 22.97 -3.03 -17.46
N LEU A 267 22.53 -3.01 -16.20
CA LEU A 267 22.08 -1.80 -15.52
C LEU A 267 23.19 -1.25 -14.64
N ALA A 268 23.36 0.08 -14.64
CA ALA A 268 24.11 0.75 -13.60
C ALA A 268 23.33 0.65 -12.26
N LEU A 269 23.82 -0.21 -11.35
CA LEU A 269 23.22 -0.45 -10.04
C LEU A 269 24.21 -0.08 -8.94
N GLY A 270 23.69 0.44 -7.82
CA GLY A 270 24.52 0.73 -6.64
C GLY A 270 24.83 -0.52 -5.82
N ASP A 271 25.75 -0.37 -4.87
CA ASP A 271 26.25 -1.47 -4.01
C ASP A 271 25.28 -1.86 -2.89
N VAL A 272 24.30 -1.00 -2.57
CA VAL A 272 23.36 -1.25 -1.48
C VAL A 272 22.29 -2.25 -1.91
N ALA A 273 22.15 -3.34 -1.16
CA ALA A 273 21.09 -4.30 -1.37
C ALA A 273 19.70 -3.65 -1.17
N PRO A 274 18.76 -3.77 -2.12
CA PRO A 274 17.42 -3.22 -1.95
C PRO A 274 16.68 -3.68 -0.68
N PRO A 275 16.82 -4.96 -0.22
CA PRO A 275 16.29 -5.38 1.08
C PRO A 275 16.78 -4.53 2.26
N ALA A 276 18.03 -4.06 2.25
CA ALA A 276 18.56 -3.27 3.37
C ALA A 276 17.79 -1.95 3.56
N LEU A 277 17.16 -1.42 2.50
CA LEU A 277 16.35 -0.22 2.56
C LEU A 277 14.98 -0.49 3.20
N SER A 278 14.29 -1.56 2.78
CA SER A 278 12.96 -1.89 3.26
C SER A 278 12.97 -2.60 4.62
N GLU A 279 13.93 -3.53 4.81
CA GLU A 279 14.07 -4.30 6.05
C GLU A 279 14.59 -3.45 7.20
N ALA A 280 15.45 -2.45 6.96
CA ALA A 280 15.86 -1.53 8.04
C ALA A 280 14.66 -0.75 8.60
N ILE A 281 13.73 -0.33 7.73
CA ILE A 281 12.48 0.32 8.15
C ILE A 281 11.59 -0.70 8.85
N GLN A 282 11.38 -1.86 8.25
CA GLN A 282 10.53 -2.91 8.82
C GLN A 282 11.03 -3.36 10.21
N HIS A 283 12.32 -3.63 10.31
CA HIS A 283 12.92 -4.11 11.54
C HIS A 283 13.12 -2.99 12.57
N GLY A 284 13.47 -1.78 12.14
CA GLY A 284 13.63 -0.64 13.04
C GLY A 284 12.31 -0.16 13.64
N VAL A 285 11.25 -0.12 12.84
CA VAL A 285 9.93 0.37 13.25
C VAL A 285 9.12 -0.75 13.93
N PHE A 286 9.28 -2.01 13.54
CA PHE A 286 8.34 -3.09 13.94
C PHE A 286 8.96 -4.33 14.62
N LYS A 287 10.29 -4.58 14.62
CA LYS A 287 10.91 -5.90 15.01
C LYS A 287 10.66 -6.39 16.43
N TYR A 288 10.11 -5.58 17.33
CA TYR A 288 9.78 -6.02 18.69
C TYR A 288 8.41 -5.54 19.17
N GLY A 289 7.59 -4.99 18.27
CA GLY A 289 6.34 -4.32 18.64
C GLY A 289 6.54 -3.12 19.56
N LEU A 290 7.78 -2.71 19.86
CA LEU A 290 8.14 -1.66 20.81
C LEU A 290 7.45 -0.34 20.48
N LEU A 291 7.44 0.03 19.20
CA LEU A 291 6.75 1.23 18.73
C LEU A 291 5.21 1.09 18.78
N PRO A 292 4.58 0.04 18.21
CA PRO A 292 3.16 -0.23 18.42
C PRO A 292 2.73 -0.20 19.89
N SER A 293 3.47 -0.86 20.77
CA SER A 293 3.23 -0.91 22.21
C SER A 293 3.43 0.45 22.86
N GLY A 294 4.44 1.22 22.46
CA GLY A 294 4.68 2.58 22.92
C GLY A 294 3.55 3.54 22.54
N VAL A 295 3.08 3.48 21.29
CA VAL A 295 1.93 4.26 20.83
C VAL A 295 0.66 3.84 21.59
N ALA A 296 0.42 2.54 21.75
CA ALA A 296 -0.71 2.03 22.53
C ALA A 296 -0.68 2.51 23.99
N ALA A 297 0.48 2.44 24.64
CA ALA A 297 0.68 2.91 26.01
C ALA A 297 0.45 4.41 26.14
N LEU A 298 0.96 5.21 25.19
CA LEU A 298 0.72 6.64 25.15
C LEU A 298 -0.77 6.98 24.98
N LEU A 299 -1.44 6.36 24.00
CA LEU A 299 -2.87 6.57 23.76
C LEU A 299 -3.69 6.16 25.00
N GLY A 300 -3.36 5.03 25.60
CA GLY A 300 -3.96 4.58 26.85
C GLY A 300 -3.77 5.58 28.00
N GLY A 301 -2.57 6.14 28.13
CA GLY A 301 -2.24 7.18 29.11
C GLY A 301 -3.00 8.49 28.88
N ILE A 302 -3.13 8.94 27.62
CA ILE A 302 -3.92 10.13 27.26
C ILE A 302 -5.38 9.92 27.68
N MET A 303 -5.95 8.76 27.34
CA MET A 303 -7.35 8.44 27.64
C MET A 303 -7.62 8.33 29.15
N ALA A 304 -6.71 7.69 29.90
CA ALA A 304 -6.80 7.62 31.36
C ALA A 304 -6.68 9.01 32.02
N GLY A 305 -5.77 9.86 31.54
CA GLY A 305 -5.60 11.22 32.04
C GLY A 305 -6.80 12.13 31.76
N THR A 306 -7.50 11.95 30.63
CA THR A 306 -8.73 12.69 30.33
C THR A 306 -9.94 12.18 31.12
N SER A 307 -10.03 10.88 31.40
CA SER A 307 -11.12 10.32 32.20
C SER A 307 -11.02 10.74 33.68
N GLN A 308 -9.82 10.72 34.26
CA GLN A 308 -9.58 11.18 35.63
C GLN A 308 -9.90 12.67 35.82
N ARG A 309 -9.53 13.52 34.85
CA ARG A 309 -9.89 14.95 34.86
C ARG A 309 -11.40 15.18 34.80
N ARG A 310 -12.16 14.29 34.14
CA ARG A 310 -13.63 14.35 34.13
C ARG A 310 -14.23 13.91 35.45
N ILE A 311 -13.73 12.84 36.08
CA ILE A 311 -14.18 12.43 37.42
C ILE A 311 -13.93 13.57 38.42
N ALA A 312 -12.74 14.17 38.39
CA ALA A 312 -12.39 15.31 39.23
C ALA A 312 -13.20 16.58 38.92
N ALA A 313 -13.62 16.81 37.66
CA ALA A 313 -14.47 17.94 37.28
C ALA A 313 -15.98 17.69 37.52
N ALA A 314 -16.41 16.42 37.60
CA ALA A 314 -17.79 16.03 37.86
C ALA A 314 -18.12 15.94 39.36
N GLU A 315 -17.13 15.65 40.21
CA GLU A 315 -17.27 15.66 41.67
C GLU A 315 -17.85 16.96 42.26
N PRO A 316 -17.41 18.17 41.85
CA PRO A 316 -18.02 19.41 42.37
C PRO A 316 -19.46 19.64 41.89
N VAL A 317 -19.83 19.12 40.70
CA VAL A 317 -21.20 19.31 40.13
C VAL A 317 -22.21 18.30 40.70
N ALA A 318 -21.76 17.10 41.07
CA ALA A 318 -22.59 16.10 41.73
C ALA A 318 -22.91 16.45 43.19
N ALA A 319 -22.06 17.25 43.86
CA ALA A 319 -22.29 17.72 45.23
C ALA A 319 -23.44 18.74 45.33
N GLU A 320 -23.72 19.51 44.28
CA GLU A 320 -24.78 20.54 44.25
C GLU A 320 -26.17 20.02 43.83
N ARG A 321 -26.28 18.84 43.21
CA ARG A 321 -27.56 18.24 42.77
C ARG A 321 -28.06 17.19 43.77
N LYS A 322 -28.38 17.61 45.00
CA LYS A 322 -29.19 16.82 45.96
C LYS A 322 -30.61 17.38 46.06
N GLY A 323 -31.44 17.07 45.07
CA GLY A 323 -32.90 17.24 45.12
C GLY A 323 -33.58 16.06 44.43
N PRO A 324 -34.79 15.65 44.84
CA PRO A 324 -35.43 14.44 44.32
C PRO A 324 -35.86 14.65 42.86
N ILE A 325 -35.34 13.83 41.95
CA ILE A 325 -35.81 13.79 40.56
C ILE A 325 -36.88 12.69 40.48
N GLU A 326 -38.13 13.08 40.67
CA GLU A 326 -39.30 12.32 40.21
C GLU A 326 -39.77 12.92 38.87
N ALA A 327 -39.54 12.18 37.79
CA ALA A 327 -40.42 12.16 36.62
C ALA A 327 -40.04 10.94 35.76
N PRO A 328 -40.98 10.05 35.40
CA PRO A 328 -40.74 9.02 34.40
C PRO A 328 -40.52 9.68 33.04
N CYS A 329 -39.54 9.19 32.26
CA CYS A 329 -39.48 9.49 30.83
C CYS A 329 -40.82 9.09 30.19
N PRO A 330 -41.43 9.94 29.35
CA PRO A 330 -42.55 9.51 28.54
C PRO A 330 -42.05 8.46 27.54
N ASP A 331 -42.51 7.23 27.72
CA ASP A 331 -42.46 6.19 26.71
C ASP A 331 -43.17 6.72 25.44
N GLY A 332 -42.50 6.63 24.30
CA GLY A 332 -43.16 6.80 22.99
C GLY A 332 -42.96 8.13 22.28
N ALA A 333 -41.78 8.76 22.35
CA ALA A 333 -41.41 9.78 21.36
C ALA A 333 -41.26 9.10 19.98
N ALA A 334 -42.30 9.26 19.14
CA ALA A 334 -42.31 8.82 17.76
C ALA A 334 -41.08 9.37 17.02
N GLN A 335 -40.38 8.47 16.33
CA GLN A 335 -39.26 8.78 15.47
C GLN A 335 -39.67 9.88 14.47
N PRO A 336 -38.89 10.96 14.26
CA PRO A 336 -39.14 11.86 13.16
C PRO A 336 -39.09 11.05 11.87
N ALA A 337 -40.21 11.04 11.14
CA ALA A 337 -40.41 10.20 9.98
C ALA A 337 -39.36 10.52 8.91
N VAL A 338 -38.43 9.60 8.71
CA VAL A 338 -37.56 9.58 7.53
C VAL A 338 -38.49 9.49 6.33
N THR A 339 -38.43 10.46 5.41
CA THR A 339 -39.14 10.34 4.13
C THR A 339 -38.71 9.02 3.49
N PRO A 340 -39.63 8.10 3.16
CA PRO A 340 -39.27 6.79 2.64
C PRO A 340 -38.61 6.96 1.27
N VAL A 341 -37.28 6.99 1.24
CA VAL A 341 -36.51 6.99 0.00
C VAL A 341 -36.47 5.55 -0.49
N ALA A 342 -36.87 5.31 -1.75
CA ALA A 342 -36.74 3.98 -2.33
C ALA A 342 -35.27 3.53 -2.37
N PHE A 343 -35.02 2.25 -2.09
CA PHE A 343 -33.68 1.68 -2.20
C PHE A 343 -33.13 1.84 -3.63
N LEU A 344 -33.96 1.49 -4.63
CA LEU A 344 -33.65 1.61 -6.06
C LEU A 344 -34.06 3.00 -6.60
N SER A 345 -33.19 3.99 -6.40
CA SER A 345 -33.27 5.25 -7.14
C SER A 345 -32.71 5.08 -8.57
N PRO A 346 -32.97 6.01 -9.51
CA PRO A 346 -32.34 5.98 -10.83
C PRO A 346 -30.80 5.88 -10.77
N GLY A 347 -30.17 6.57 -9.81
CA GLY A 347 -28.73 6.45 -9.58
C GLY A 347 -28.32 5.08 -9.03
N ALA A 348 -29.14 4.45 -8.17
CA ALA A 348 -28.87 3.10 -7.69
C ALA A 348 -28.94 2.06 -8.82
N TRP A 349 -29.83 2.24 -9.81
CA TRP A 349 -29.86 1.39 -11.00
C TRP A 349 -28.57 1.47 -11.82
N VAL A 350 -28.00 2.66 -11.99
CA VAL A 350 -26.69 2.82 -12.64
C VAL A 350 -25.61 2.05 -11.88
N LEU A 351 -25.60 2.14 -10.54
CA LEU A 351 -24.66 1.38 -9.71
C LEU A 351 -24.86 -0.12 -9.84
N VAL A 352 -26.09 -0.62 -9.93
CA VAL A 352 -26.38 -2.05 -10.14
C VAL A 352 -25.80 -2.51 -11.47
N VAL A 353 -26.00 -1.75 -12.56
CA VAL A 353 -25.45 -2.09 -13.88
C VAL A 353 -23.93 -2.13 -13.84
N LEU A 354 -23.27 -1.11 -13.24
CA LEU A 354 -21.82 -1.09 -13.10
C LEU A 354 -21.30 -2.26 -12.26
N ALA A 355 -21.98 -2.59 -11.17
CA ALA A 355 -21.63 -3.75 -10.33
C ALA A 355 -21.76 -5.07 -11.10
N CYS A 356 -22.81 -5.24 -11.92
CA CYS A 356 -22.99 -6.42 -12.76
C CYS A 356 -21.90 -6.53 -13.84
N VAL A 357 -21.53 -5.43 -14.49
CA VAL A 357 -20.45 -5.39 -15.48
C VAL A 357 -19.11 -5.74 -14.85
N GLY A 358 -18.79 -5.16 -13.69
CA GLY A 358 -17.56 -5.49 -12.96
C GLY A 358 -17.54 -6.92 -12.44
N ALA A 359 -18.68 -7.45 -11.98
CA ALA A 359 -18.79 -8.86 -11.58
C ALA A 359 -18.58 -9.82 -12.76
N ALA A 360 -19.07 -9.48 -13.96
CA ALA A 360 -18.82 -10.26 -15.16
C ALA A 360 -17.34 -10.25 -15.57
N ALA A 361 -16.68 -9.09 -15.49
CA ALA A 361 -15.23 -8.98 -15.74
C ALA A 361 -14.40 -9.74 -14.70
N ALA A 362 -14.78 -9.68 -13.41
CA ALA A 362 -14.14 -10.46 -12.34
C ALA A 362 -14.34 -11.97 -12.54
N LEU A 363 -15.53 -12.40 -12.96
CA LEU A 363 -15.81 -13.80 -13.27
C LEU A 363 -14.95 -14.28 -14.44
N LEU A 364 -14.84 -13.48 -15.51
CA LEU A 364 -13.95 -13.77 -16.64
C LEU A 364 -12.50 -13.94 -16.17
N ARG A 365 -12.05 -13.09 -15.24
CA ARG A 365 -10.72 -13.18 -14.63
C ARG A 365 -10.52 -14.49 -13.85
N PHE A 366 -11.51 -14.98 -13.12
CA PHE A 366 -11.41 -16.24 -12.39
C PHE A 366 -11.46 -17.48 -13.30
N VAL A 367 -12.12 -17.39 -14.45
CA VAL A 367 -12.25 -18.51 -15.40
C VAL A 367 -11.09 -18.54 -16.41
N ALA A 368 -10.69 -17.39 -16.93
CA ALA A 368 -9.77 -17.27 -18.06
C ALA A 368 -8.39 -16.69 -17.65
N GLY A 369 -8.13 -16.48 -16.37
CA GLY A 369 -6.85 -15.97 -15.87
C GLY A 369 -6.68 -14.44 -16.02
N LEU A 370 -5.47 -13.97 -15.73
CA LEU A 370 -5.14 -12.53 -15.73
C LEU A 370 -5.01 -11.94 -17.13
N GLY A 371 -4.41 -12.68 -18.05
CA GLY A 371 -4.08 -12.19 -19.39
C GLY A 371 -5.27 -11.60 -20.16
N PRO A 372 -6.44 -12.25 -20.21
CA PRO A 372 -7.58 -11.73 -20.98
C PRO A 372 -8.27 -10.50 -20.37
N VAL A 373 -8.09 -10.25 -19.07
CA VAL A 373 -8.81 -9.19 -18.34
C VAL A 373 -7.91 -8.00 -18.02
N THR A 374 -6.59 -8.15 -18.08
CA THR A 374 -5.64 -7.12 -17.65
C THR A 374 -4.59 -6.84 -18.71
N ASN A 375 -4.04 -5.63 -18.71
CA ASN A 375 -2.87 -5.29 -19.52
C ASN A 375 -1.56 -5.46 -18.73
N LEU A 376 -1.55 -6.34 -17.74
CA LEU A 376 -0.36 -6.65 -16.96
C LEU A 376 0.61 -7.51 -17.78
N ASP A 377 1.89 -7.26 -17.61
CA ASP A 377 2.96 -7.97 -18.34
C ASP A 377 4.19 -8.17 -17.45
N GLN A 378 5.28 -8.68 -18.04
CA GLN A 378 6.51 -8.97 -17.32
C GLN A 378 7.21 -7.71 -16.76
N GLN A 379 6.91 -6.53 -17.29
CA GLN A 379 7.52 -5.25 -16.91
C GLN A 379 6.62 -4.52 -15.90
N HIS A 380 5.31 -4.58 -16.09
CA HIS A 380 4.26 -3.98 -15.27
C HIS A 380 3.41 -5.06 -14.59
N PRO A 381 3.93 -5.68 -13.52
CA PRO A 381 3.24 -6.76 -12.81
C PRO A 381 2.08 -6.28 -11.94
N TRP A 382 2.05 -4.98 -11.61
CA TRP A 382 1.00 -4.31 -10.85
C TRP A 382 0.38 -3.21 -11.68
N GLY A 383 -0.95 -3.07 -11.58
CA GLY A 383 -1.74 -2.16 -12.39
C GLY A 383 -2.79 -1.41 -11.57
N LEU A 384 -3.91 -1.10 -12.21
CA LEU A 384 -5.01 -0.31 -11.66
C LEU A 384 -5.50 -0.86 -10.32
N TRP A 385 -5.66 -2.17 -10.19
CA TRP A 385 -6.20 -2.80 -8.98
C TRP A 385 -5.32 -2.55 -7.75
N ILE A 386 -4.00 -2.64 -7.87
CA ILE A 386 -3.10 -2.34 -6.75
C ILE A 386 -3.07 -0.84 -6.45
N ALA A 387 -3.03 0.02 -7.48
CA ALA A 387 -2.92 1.46 -7.29
C ALA A 387 -4.22 2.10 -6.73
N VAL A 388 -5.38 1.68 -7.24
CA VAL A 388 -6.68 2.24 -6.89
C VAL A 388 -7.35 1.39 -5.82
N ASP A 389 -7.67 0.12 -6.10
CA ASP A 389 -8.49 -0.69 -5.20
C ASP A 389 -7.79 -0.97 -3.88
N VAL A 390 -6.47 -1.21 -3.91
CA VAL A 390 -5.68 -1.46 -2.69
C VAL A 390 -5.10 -0.16 -2.12
N ALA A 391 -4.15 0.48 -2.80
CA ALA A 391 -3.38 1.58 -2.22
C ALA A 391 -4.23 2.83 -1.96
N SER A 392 -5.15 3.18 -2.86
CA SER A 392 -6.08 4.30 -2.64
C SER A 392 -7.22 3.91 -1.72
N GLY A 393 -7.84 2.74 -1.92
CA GLY A 393 -8.94 2.26 -1.07
C GLY A 393 -8.58 2.21 0.41
N VAL A 394 -7.40 1.68 0.74
CA VAL A 394 -6.86 1.65 2.11
C VAL A 394 -6.65 3.06 2.66
N ALA A 395 -6.14 4.01 1.87
CA ALA A 395 -5.94 5.39 2.30
C ALA A 395 -7.26 6.14 2.52
N LEU A 396 -8.26 5.94 1.67
CA LEU A 396 -9.58 6.59 1.79
C LEU A 396 -10.38 6.06 2.99
N ALA A 397 -10.14 4.83 3.42
CA ALA A 397 -10.73 4.28 4.65
C ALA A 397 -10.18 4.93 5.95
N ALA A 398 -9.26 5.89 5.87
CA ALA A 398 -8.69 6.60 7.01
C ALA A 398 -9.70 7.40 7.85
N GLY A 399 -10.89 7.69 7.30
CA GLY A 399 -11.97 8.38 8.02
C GLY A 399 -12.36 7.69 9.33
N GLY A 400 -12.40 6.35 9.35
CA GLY A 400 -12.79 5.58 10.53
C GLY A 400 -11.86 5.82 11.72
N PHE A 401 -10.55 5.61 11.56
CA PHE A 401 -9.61 5.76 12.68
C PHE A 401 -9.37 7.23 13.06
N THR A 402 -9.40 8.17 12.10
CA THR A 402 -9.21 9.60 12.40
C THR A 402 -10.38 10.16 13.21
N VAL A 403 -11.61 9.76 12.91
CA VAL A 403 -12.80 10.13 13.71
C VAL A 403 -12.85 9.35 15.02
N ALA A 404 -12.47 8.08 15.05
CA ALA A 404 -12.38 7.30 16.28
C ALA A 404 -11.36 7.91 17.26
N ALA A 405 -10.18 8.31 16.77
CA ALA A 405 -9.20 9.05 17.57
C ALA A 405 -9.78 10.38 18.08
N LEU A 406 -10.46 11.16 17.24
CA LEU A 406 -11.08 12.43 17.64
C LEU A 406 -12.12 12.26 18.75
N THR A 407 -13.00 11.29 18.61
CA THR A 407 -14.15 11.07 19.50
C THR A 407 -13.76 10.32 20.77
N HIS A 408 -13.01 9.23 20.66
CA HIS A 408 -12.72 8.34 21.78
C HIS A 408 -11.39 8.66 22.47
N VAL A 409 -10.33 8.98 21.72
CA VAL A 409 -9.02 9.30 22.32
C VAL A 409 -9.03 10.73 22.87
N PHE A 410 -9.44 11.70 22.06
CA PHE A 410 -9.50 13.11 22.47
C PHE A 410 -10.82 13.52 23.14
N HIS A 411 -11.75 12.58 23.33
CA HIS A 411 -13.01 12.78 24.05
C HIS A 411 -13.88 13.93 23.49
N ARG A 412 -13.84 14.16 22.18
CA ARG A 412 -14.68 15.19 21.53
C ARG A 412 -16.03 14.60 21.13
N GLN A 413 -16.93 14.51 22.10
CA GLN A 413 -18.28 13.95 21.96
C GLN A 413 -19.15 14.67 20.91
N HIS A 414 -18.85 15.95 20.60
CA HIS A 414 -19.50 16.70 19.52
C HIS A 414 -19.46 16.00 18.14
N TYR A 415 -18.49 15.12 17.91
CA TYR A 415 -18.34 14.40 16.64
C TYR A 415 -18.90 12.97 16.69
N GLU A 416 -19.63 12.58 17.74
CA GLU A 416 -20.19 11.24 17.88
C GLU A 416 -21.20 10.90 16.77
N ALA A 417 -21.94 11.90 16.27
CA ALA A 417 -22.90 11.77 15.17
C ALA A 417 -22.30 11.22 13.87
N ILE A 418 -21.02 11.51 13.62
CA ILE A 418 -20.29 11.08 12.41
C ILE A 418 -19.37 9.87 12.64
N ALA A 419 -19.28 9.34 13.87
CA ALA A 419 -18.40 8.23 14.19
C ALA A 419 -18.88 6.90 13.58
N ARG A 420 -20.17 6.56 13.71
CA ARG A 420 -20.73 5.32 13.18
C ARG A 420 -20.69 5.25 11.64
N PRO A 421 -21.02 6.31 10.88
CA PRO A 421 -20.86 6.30 9.42
C PRO A 421 -19.41 6.15 8.99
N ALA A 422 -18.48 6.88 9.62
CA ALA A 422 -17.05 6.76 9.32
C ALA A 422 -16.50 5.34 9.58
N LEU A 423 -16.95 4.69 10.65
CA LEU A 423 -16.61 3.30 10.95
C LEU A 423 -17.17 2.34 9.89
N LEU A 424 -18.41 2.54 9.44
CA LEU A 424 -19.01 1.73 8.37
C LEU A 424 -18.20 1.86 7.07
N THR A 425 -17.82 3.09 6.70
CA THR A 425 -16.99 3.33 5.50
C THR A 425 -15.63 2.69 5.60
N ALA A 426 -14.98 2.76 6.77
CA ALA A 426 -13.72 2.05 6.98
C ALA A 426 -13.92 0.54 6.85
N MET A 427 -14.88 -0.05 7.57
CA MET A 427 -15.16 -1.49 7.51
C MET A 427 -15.39 -1.96 6.07
N LEU A 428 -16.31 -1.32 5.34
CA LEU A 428 -16.59 -1.67 3.95
C LEU A 428 -15.39 -1.42 3.03
N GLY A 429 -14.68 -0.30 3.20
CA GLY A 429 -13.49 0.01 2.43
C GLY A 429 -12.47 -1.12 2.47
N TYR A 430 -12.11 -1.61 3.67
CA TYR A 430 -11.17 -2.73 3.79
C TYR A 430 -11.75 -4.07 3.31
N THR A 431 -13.06 -4.31 3.46
CA THR A 431 -13.70 -5.50 2.87
C THR A 431 -13.52 -5.50 1.35
N PHE A 432 -13.74 -4.37 0.69
CA PHE A 432 -13.63 -4.27 -0.77
C PHE A 432 -12.19 -4.25 -1.26
N VAL A 433 -11.24 -3.73 -0.47
CA VAL A 433 -9.81 -3.93 -0.71
C VAL A 433 -9.47 -5.41 -0.73
N ALA A 434 -9.96 -6.19 0.25
CA ALA A 434 -9.73 -7.63 0.32
C ALA A 434 -10.39 -8.40 -0.84
N LEU A 435 -11.57 -7.96 -1.30
CA LEU A 435 -12.22 -8.51 -2.49
C LEU A 435 -11.43 -8.19 -3.77
N GLY A 436 -11.01 -6.94 -3.96
CA GLY A 436 -10.17 -6.54 -5.10
C GLY A 436 -8.85 -7.30 -5.15
N LEU A 437 -8.20 -7.51 -3.99
CA LEU A 437 -6.99 -8.30 -3.88
C LEU A 437 -7.20 -9.75 -4.34
N GLN A 438 -8.34 -10.37 -4.04
CA GLN A 438 -8.64 -11.73 -4.52
C GLN A 438 -8.75 -11.79 -6.05
N VAL A 439 -9.20 -10.72 -6.70
CA VAL A 439 -9.24 -10.64 -8.17
C VAL A 439 -7.83 -10.44 -8.75
N ASP A 440 -6.97 -9.69 -8.06
CA ASP A 440 -5.58 -9.45 -8.47
C ASP A 440 -4.70 -10.71 -8.35
N LEU A 441 -4.80 -11.42 -7.23
CA LEU A 441 -3.90 -12.54 -6.92
C LEU A 441 -3.94 -13.65 -7.96
N GLY A 442 -2.76 -14.03 -8.45
CA GLY A 442 -2.59 -15.13 -9.39
C GLY A 442 -3.15 -16.46 -8.88
N ARG A 443 -2.91 -16.76 -7.59
CA ARG A 443 -3.40 -17.97 -6.91
C ARG A 443 -4.26 -17.56 -5.72
N TYR A 444 -5.42 -16.96 -6.00
CA TYR A 444 -6.34 -16.42 -5.01
C TYR A 444 -6.78 -17.45 -3.94
N TYR A 445 -6.84 -18.74 -4.30
CA TYR A 445 -7.16 -19.83 -3.37
C TYR A 445 -6.08 -20.06 -2.29
N ASN A 446 -4.86 -19.55 -2.49
CA ASN A 446 -3.77 -19.57 -1.52
C ASN A 446 -3.71 -18.30 -0.65
N VAL A 447 -4.71 -17.42 -0.69
CA VAL A 447 -4.72 -16.15 0.07
C VAL A 447 -4.54 -16.32 1.58
N TRP A 448 -4.86 -17.51 2.12
CA TRP A 448 -4.69 -17.85 3.54
C TRP A 448 -3.26 -18.23 3.92
N HIS A 449 -2.36 -18.53 2.96
CA HIS A 449 -0.98 -18.94 3.24
C HIS A 449 -0.20 -18.00 4.16
N PRO A 450 -0.27 -16.66 4.04
CA PRO A 450 0.42 -15.76 4.95
C PRO A 450 0.08 -15.99 6.43
N LEU A 451 -1.10 -16.54 6.75
CA LEU A 451 -1.48 -16.83 8.14
C LEU A 451 -0.67 -17.98 8.76
N ILE A 452 -0.01 -18.82 7.97
CA ILE A 452 0.73 -20.00 8.44
C ILE A 452 2.18 -20.01 7.94
N MET A 453 2.43 -19.56 6.71
CA MET A 453 3.74 -19.57 6.05
C MET A 453 4.43 -18.22 6.19
N TRP A 454 4.82 -17.86 7.41
CA TRP A 454 5.25 -16.50 7.73
C TRP A 454 6.62 -16.17 7.11
N GLN A 455 6.72 -14.99 6.50
CA GLN A 455 7.99 -14.37 6.10
C GLN A 455 8.09 -12.97 6.70
N GLY A 456 8.62 -12.90 7.92
CA GLY A 456 8.71 -11.67 8.71
C GLY A 456 9.68 -10.62 8.17
N ASN A 457 10.49 -10.92 7.16
CA ASN A 457 11.32 -9.94 6.45
C ASN A 457 10.59 -9.24 5.30
N SER A 458 9.37 -9.70 4.97
CA SER A 458 8.59 -9.11 3.89
C SER A 458 7.70 -7.99 4.40
N VAL A 459 7.85 -6.81 3.81
CA VAL A 459 6.93 -5.69 4.04
C VAL A 459 5.50 -6.07 3.64
N LEU A 460 5.34 -6.84 2.56
CA LEU A 460 4.01 -7.26 2.11
C LEU A 460 3.37 -8.24 3.11
N PHE A 461 4.16 -9.08 3.78
CA PHE A 461 3.68 -9.90 4.91
C PHE A 461 3.15 -9.05 6.05
N GLU A 462 3.93 -8.03 6.45
CA GLU A 462 3.52 -7.11 7.50
C GLU A 462 2.22 -6.37 7.15
N VAL A 463 2.12 -5.82 5.93
CA VAL A 463 0.91 -5.17 5.42
C VAL A 463 -0.27 -6.14 5.45
N GLY A 464 -0.10 -7.36 4.94
CA GLY A 464 -1.14 -8.38 4.92
C GLY A 464 -1.66 -8.72 6.33
N MET A 465 -0.76 -8.98 7.27
CA MET A 465 -1.12 -9.27 8.66
C MET A 465 -1.82 -8.09 9.33
N CYS A 466 -1.29 -6.87 9.17
CA CYS A 466 -1.90 -5.68 9.76
C CYS A 466 -3.29 -5.40 9.20
N VAL A 467 -3.49 -5.56 7.90
CA VAL A 467 -4.80 -5.38 7.26
C VAL A 467 -5.81 -6.44 7.73
N MET A 468 -5.41 -7.72 7.83
CA MET A 468 -6.29 -8.77 8.34
C MET A 468 -6.67 -8.55 9.80
N CYS A 469 -5.71 -8.21 10.66
CA CYS A 469 -5.96 -7.86 12.05
C CYS A 469 -6.86 -6.61 12.16
N TYR A 470 -6.59 -5.58 11.36
CA TYR A 470 -7.36 -4.34 11.40
C TYR A 470 -8.81 -4.54 10.91
N LEU A 471 -9.01 -5.29 9.83
CA LEU A 471 -10.35 -5.65 9.34
C LEU A 471 -11.12 -6.41 10.42
N THR A 472 -10.46 -7.32 11.15
CA THR A 472 -11.06 -8.02 12.29
C THR A 472 -11.49 -7.02 13.38
N VAL A 473 -10.64 -6.06 13.73
CA VAL A 473 -10.98 -5.00 14.70
C VAL A 473 -12.17 -4.16 14.22
N LEU A 474 -12.20 -3.75 12.95
CA LEU A 474 -13.30 -2.97 12.37
C LEU A 474 -14.64 -3.71 12.47
N TYR A 475 -14.68 -5.01 12.16
CA TYR A 475 -15.89 -5.81 12.33
C TYR A 475 -16.31 -5.95 13.81
N LEU A 476 -15.35 -6.08 14.73
CA LEU A 476 -15.63 -6.11 16.17
C LEU A 476 -16.15 -4.77 16.69
N GLU A 477 -15.65 -3.64 16.18
CA GLU A 477 -16.13 -2.31 16.50
C GLU A 477 -17.53 -2.04 15.93
N PHE A 478 -17.85 -2.61 14.76
CA PHE A 478 -19.16 -2.46 14.13
C PHE A 478 -20.23 -3.39 14.72
N ALA A 479 -19.84 -4.54 15.25
CA ALA A 479 -20.74 -5.56 15.80
C ALA A 479 -21.76 -5.07 16.85
N PRO A 480 -21.47 -4.09 17.75
CA PRO A 480 -22.45 -3.53 18.67
C PRO A 480 -23.66 -2.89 17.96
N ILE A 481 -23.48 -2.26 16.81
CA ILE A 481 -24.55 -1.65 15.99
C ILE A 481 -25.48 -2.74 15.46
N LEU A 482 -24.92 -3.85 14.98
CA LEU A 482 -25.71 -5.02 14.57
C LEU A 482 -26.45 -5.65 15.76
N CYS A 483 -25.80 -5.75 16.92
CA CYS A 483 -26.42 -6.26 18.14
C CYS A 483 -27.59 -5.37 18.60
N GLU A 484 -27.50 -4.05 18.44
CA GLU A 484 -28.60 -3.12 18.73
C GLU A 484 -29.83 -3.42 17.88
N ARG A 485 -29.64 -3.64 16.57
CA ARG A 485 -30.75 -4.02 15.67
C ARG A 485 -31.34 -5.39 16.03
N LEU A 486 -30.51 -6.39 16.30
CA LEU A 486 -30.96 -7.73 16.67
C LEU A 486 -31.72 -7.77 18.01
N GLN A 487 -31.47 -6.82 18.91
CA GLN A 487 -32.21 -6.69 20.17
C GLN A 487 -33.64 -6.18 19.96
N GLN A 488 -33.87 -5.41 18.89
CA GLN A 488 -35.17 -4.88 18.47
C GLN A 488 -35.97 -5.86 17.61
N ALA A 489 -35.37 -6.95 17.12
CA ALA A 489 -36.06 -7.93 16.29
C ALA A 489 -37.14 -8.69 17.09
N GLU A 490 -38.40 -8.60 16.64
CA GLU A 490 -39.52 -9.33 17.21
C GLU A 490 -39.47 -10.82 16.79
N GLY A 491 -39.86 -11.74 17.68
CA GLY A 491 -39.96 -13.19 17.37
C GLY A 491 -38.79 -14.09 17.80
N TRP A 492 -37.61 -13.56 18.17
CA TRP A 492 -36.41 -14.39 18.46
C TRP A 492 -35.79 -14.14 19.86
N PRO A 493 -36.40 -14.60 20.96
CA PRO A 493 -35.97 -14.27 22.33
C PRO A 493 -34.60 -14.83 22.73
N ARG A 494 -34.13 -15.92 22.09
CA ARG A 494 -32.77 -16.46 22.28
C ARG A 494 -31.71 -15.55 21.67
N ILE A 495 -31.94 -15.08 20.44
CA ILE A 495 -31.04 -14.16 19.72
C ILE A 495 -30.93 -12.83 20.48
N ARG A 496 -32.05 -12.27 20.95
CA ARG A 496 -32.05 -11.04 21.76
C ARG A 496 -31.21 -11.16 23.04
N ARG A 497 -31.26 -12.31 23.72
CA ARG A 497 -30.43 -12.59 24.91
C ARG A 497 -28.96 -12.70 24.55
N ALA A 498 -28.62 -13.41 23.48
CA ALA A 498 -27.25 -13.53 22.99
C ALA A 498 -26.67 -12.17 22.58
N ALA A 499 -27.41 -11.39 21.78
CA ALA A 499 -27.01 -10.05 21.33
C ALA A 499 -26.78 -9.08 22.50
N ARG A 500 -27.57 -9.15 23.59
CA ARG A 500 -27.32 -8.37 24.81
C ARG A 500 -26.01 -8.74 25.48
N ARG A 501 -25.72 -10.05 25.61
CA ARG A 501 -24.47 -10.54 26.23
C ARG A 501 -23.25 -10.14 25.41
N VAL A 502 -23.30 -10.37 24.10
CA VAL A 502 -22.21 -10.01 23.17
C VAL A 502 -21.97 -8.51 23.20
N ARG A 503 -23.01 -7.67 23.11
CA ARG A 503 -22.86 -6.22 23.21
C ARG A 503 -22.22 -5.77 24.52
N ALA A 504 -22.62 -6.37 25.65
CA ALA A 504 -22.03 -6.04 26.95
C ALA A 504 -20.55 -6.43 27.03
N MET A 505 -20.17 -7.58 26.46
CA MET A 505 -18.77 -8.00 26.35
C MET A 505 -17.97 -7.05 25.45
N LEU A 506 -18.48 -6.74 24.25
CA LEU A 506 -17.82 -5.83 23.30
C LEU A 506 -17.62 -4.44 23.92
N ASN A 507 -18.66 -3.84 24.51
CA ASN A 507 -18.57 -2.54 25.19
C ASN A 507 -17.48 -2.48 26.27
N ARG A 508 -17.23 -3.61 26.96
CA ARG A 508 -16.15 -3.70 27.97
C ARG A 508 -14.75 -3.64 27.34
N ILE A 509 -14.59 -4.16 26.13
CA ILE A 509 -13.29 -4.21 25.42
C ILE A 509 -13.15 -3.14 24.33
N MET A 510 -14.19 -2.34 24.05
CA MET A 510 -14.18 -1.32 22.98
C MET A 510 -12.99 -0.37 23.07
N PHE A 511 -12.60 0.02 24.28
CA PHE A 511 -11.42 0.84 24.50
C PHE A 511 -10.15 0.23 23.90
N ALA A 512 -9.91 -1.07 24.15
CA ALA A 512 -8.76 -1.78 23.64
C ALA A 512 -8.84 -1.96 22.11
N LEU A 513 -10.05 -2.19 21.59
CA LEU A 513 -10.29 -2.29 20.15
C LEU A 513 -9.98 -0.97 19.43
N VAL A 514 -10.44 0.16 19.96
CA VAL A 514 -10.17 1.49 19.36
C VAL A 514 -8.68 1.81 19.36
N ILE A 515 -7.96 1.53 20.45
CA ILE A 515 -6.50 1.73 20.49
C ILE A 515 -5.82 0.81 19.48
N ALA A 516 -6.19 -0.47 19.46
CA ALA A 516 -5.66 -1.42 18.48
C ALA A 516 -5.94 -0.97 17.04
N GLY A 517 -7.15 -0.46 16.77
CA GLY A 517 -7.56 0.06 15.47
C GLY A 517 -6.72 1.26 15.03
N VAL A 518 -6.48 2.24 15.91
CA VAL A 518 -5.62 3.40 15.61
C VAL A 518 -4.18 2.95 15.37
N VAL A 519 -3.63 2.08 16.22
CA VAL A 519 -2.25 1.58 16.08
C VAL A 519 -2.11 0.80 14.79
N LEU A 520 -2.90 -0.26 14.59
CA LEU A 520 -2.84 -1.09 13.37
C LEU A 520 -3.04 -0.26 12.11
N SER A 521 -3.93 0.74 12.15
CA SER A 521 -4.15 1.64 11.02
C SER A 521 -2.89 2.45 10.67
N CYS A 522 -2.22 3.03 11.66
CA CYS A 522 -0.98 3.75 11.44
C CYS A 522 0.13 2.84 10.89
N LEU A 523 0.24 1.61 11.43
CA LEU A 523 1.28 0.66 10.99
C LEU A 523 1.11 0.34 9.51
N HIS A 524 -0.05 -0.19 9.09
CA HIS A 524 -0.19 -0.64 7.71
C HIS A 524 -0.12 0.51 6.69
N GLN A 525 -0.56 1.73 7.03
CA GLN A 525 -0.43 2.89 6.13
C GLN A 525 1.03 3.23 5.89
N SER A 526 1.87 3.17 6.92
CA SER A 526 3.30 3.38 6.79
C SER A 526 3.96 2.24 6.00
N SER A 527 3.62 0.98 6.30
CA SER A 527 4.21 -0.19 5.63
C SER A 527 3.80 -0.29 4.15
N LEU A 528 2.60 0.18 3.78
CA LEU A 528 2.18 0.32 2.38
C LEU A 528 3.11 1.28 1.62
N GLY A 529 3.57 2.36 2.27
CA GLY A 529 4.57 3.28 1.71
C GLY A 529 5.97 2.66 1.60
N THR A 530 6.30 1.66 2.40
CA THR A 530 7.58 0.93 2.30
C THR A 530 7.64 0.01 1.08
N LEU A 531 6.50 -0.37 0.47
CA LEU A 531 6.45 -1.35 -0.63
C LEU A 531 7.30 -0.97 -1.86
N LEU A 532 7.45 0.32 -2.16
CA LEU A 532 8.24 0.76 -3.31
C LEU A 532 9.63 1.28 -2.93
N VAL A 533 9.97 1.33 -1.64
CA VAL A 533 11.33 1.63 -1.18
C VAL A 533 12.31 0.56 -1.66
N ILE A 534 11.86 -0.69 -1.78
CA ILE A 534 12.65 -1.83 -2.29
C ILE A 534 12.97 -1.74 -3.79
N ALA A 535 12.39 -0.78 -4.53
CA ALA A 535 12.55 -0.66 -5.98
C ALA A 535 13.23 0.67 -6.40
N PRO A 536 14.43 0.99 -5.88
CA PRO A 536 15.09 2.28 -6.14
C PRO A 536 15.41 2.52 -7.60
N SER A 537 15.74 1.48 -8.36
CA SER A 537 16.05 1.57 -9.78
C SER A 537 14.81 1.59 -10.70
N LYS A 538 13.61 1.49 -10.13
CA LYS A 538 12.36 1.44 -10.91
C LYS A 538 11.34 2.49 -10.52
N LEU A 539 11.59 3.28 -9.49
CA LEU A 539 10.68 4.35 -9.09
C LEU A 539 11.35 5.70 -9.35
N HIS A 540 10.64 6.56 -10.08
CA HIS A 540 11.15 7.85 -10.49
C HIS A 540 11.53 8.72 -9.26
N PRO A 541 12.65 9.48 -9.30
CA PRO A 541 13.19 10.19 -8.12
C PRO A 541 12.24 11.20 -7.45
N LEU A 542 11.23 11.69 -8.19
CA LEU A 542 10.19 12.56 -7.63
C LEU A 542 9.33 11.86 -6.56
N TRP A 543 9.13 10.55 -6.66
CA TRP A 543 8.37 9.76 -5.69
C TRP A 543 9.23 8.80 -4.87
N TRP A 544 10.36 8.33 -5.39
CA TRP A 544 11.24 7.47 -4.61
C TRP A 544 11.94 8.27 -3.51
N THR A 545 11.72 7.88 -2.26
CA THR A 545 12.40 8.42 -1.08
C THR A 545 12.39 7.40 0.06
N PRO A 546 13.43 7.33 0.92
CA PRO A 546 13.42 6.51 2.12
C PRO A 546 12.28 6.86 3.10
N ILE A 547 11.76 8.09 3.09
CA ILE A 547 10.66 8.51 3.99
C ILE A 547 9.26 8.29 3.38
N LEU A 548 9.15 7.52 2.29
CA LEU A 548 7.87 7.20 1.66
C LEU A 548 6.83 6.63 2.65
N PRO A 549 7.20 5.82 3.66
CA PRO A 549 6.29 5.36 4.71
C PRO A 549 5.64 6.51 5.48
N LEU A 550 6.41 7.53 5.83
CA LEU A 550 5.93 8.71 6.54
C LEU A 550 5.00 9.54 5.65
N LEU A 551 5.37 9.75 4.38
CA LEU A 551 4.54 10.49 3.42
C LEU A 551 3.18 9.80 3.21
N PHE A 552 3.17 8.48 3.16
CA PHE A 552 1.94 7.70 3.02
C PHE A 552 1.03 7.80 4.25
N LEU A 553 1.61 7.74 5.45
CA LEU A 553 0.88 7.94 6.70
C LEU A 553 0.31 9.37 6.80
N LEU A 554 1.12 10.38 6.50
CA LEU A 554 0.69 11.79 6.56
C LEU A 554 -0.43 12.07 5.56
N SER A 555 -0.37 11.53 4.34
CA SER A 555 -1.44 11.70 3.36
C SER A 555 -2.73 10.99 3.78
N ALA A 556 -2.64 9.82 4.42
CA ALA A 556 -3.80 9.09 4.94
C ALA A 556 -4.49 9.85 6.08
N VAL A 557 -3.71 10.41 7.01
CA VAL A 557 -4.24 11.28 8.08
C VAL A 557 -4.86 12.55 7.48
N ALA A 558 -4.22 13.15 6.47
CA ALA A 558 -4.71 14.36 5.83
C ALA A 558 -6.05 14.15 5.09
N VAL A 559 -6.28 12.98 4.48
CA VAL A 559 -7.54 12.67 3.77
C VAL A 559 -8.66 12.18 4.67
N GLY A 560 -8.37 11.71 5.89
CA GLY A 560 -9.37 11.14 6.80
C GLY A 560 -10.58 12.05 7.04
N PHE A 561 -10.36 13.30 7.48
CA PHE A 561 -11.45 14.26 7.67
C PHE A 561 -12.12 14.75 6.38
N PRO A 562 -11.39 15.10 5.30
CA PRO A 562 -11.98 15.33 3.99
C PRO A 562 -12.92 14.21 3.53
N MET A 563 -12.51 12.95 3.69
CA MET A 563 -13.33 11.81 3.28
C MET A 563 -14.64 11.73 4.07
N VAL A 564 -14.60 11.98 5.38
CA VAL A 564 -15.81 11.98 6.22
C VAL A 564 -16.74 13.13 5.87
N ILE A 565 -16.21 14.32 5.57
CA ILE A 565 -17.02 15.45 5.07
C ILE A 565 -17.65 15.09 3.72
N TRP A 566 -16.85 14.52 2.82
CA TRP A 566 -17.29 14.13 1.48
C TRP A 566 -18.42 13.11 1.55
N GLU A 567 -18.25 12.05 2.34
CA GLU A 567 -19.25 11.03 2.57
C GLU A 567 -20.52 11.61 3.21
N SER A 568 -20.38 12.37 4.30
CA SER A 568 -21.53 12.90 5.05
C SER A 568 -22.41 13.78 4.15
N LEU A 569 -21.79 14.66 3.35
CA LEU A 569 -22.53 15.53 2.42
C LEU A 569 -23.15 14.73 1.27
N PHE A 570 -22.42 13.76 0.72
CA PHE A 570 -22.92 12.90 -0.35
C PHE A 570 -24.13 12.08 0.13
N VAL A 571 -24.08 11.51 1.33
CA VAL A 571 -25.16 10.76 1.95
C VAL A 571 -26.35 11.66 2.27
N SER A 572 -26.13 12.86 2.83
CA SER A 572 -27.20 13.84 3.05
C SER A 572 -27.93 14.18 1.76
N TRP A 573 -27.22 14.42 0.65
CA TRP A 573 -27.86 14.69 -0.64
C TRP A 573 -28.59 13.46 -1.21
N SER A 574 -27.97 12.28 -1.13
CA SER A 574 -28.53 11.02 -1.66
C SER A 574 -29.79 10.56 -0.90
N LEU A 575 -29.84 10.79 0.41
CA LEU A 575 -30.97 10.45 1.28
C LEU A 575 -31.92 11.63 1.52
N LYS A 576 -31.70 12.77 0.87
CA LYS A 576 -32.49 14.00 1.02
C LYS A 576 -32.63 14.45 2.49
N ARG A 577 -31.54 14.33 3.26
CA ARG A 577 -31.42 14.81 4.65
C ARG A 577 -30.68 16.13 4.71
N GLU A 578 -30.94 16.90 5.76
CA GLU A 578 -30.14 18.08 6.05
C GLU A 578 -28.70 17.68 6.41
N ALA A 579 -27.74 18.48 5.96
CA ALA A 579 -26.33 18.26 6.27
C ALA A 579 -26.02 18.81 7.67
N GLU A 580 -25.35 18.02 8.51
CA GLU A 580 -24.94 18.37 9.87
C GLU A 580 -23.76 19.36 9.87
N MET A 581 -23.95 20.53 9.27
CA MET A 581 -22.89 21.53 9.07
C MET A 581 -22.31 22.05 10.39
N HIS A 582 -23.05 21.92 11.50
CA HIS A 582 -22.59 22.22 12.85
C HIS A 582 -21.45 21.29 13.32
N VAL A 583 -21.35 20.07 12.79
CA VAL A 583 -20.23 19.14 13.05
C VAL A 583 -19.15 19.26 11.97
N LEU A 584 -19.55 19.37 10.69
CA LEU A 584 -18.62 19.36 9.56
C LEU A 584 -17.75 20.63 9.47
N ARG A 585 -18.29 21.81 9.81
CA ARG A 585 -17.54 23.07 9.76
C ARG A 585 -16.38 23.10 10.77
N PRO A 586 -16.57 22.76 12.06
CA PRO A 586 -15.45 22.63 13.00
C PRO A 586 -14.41 21.61 12.56
N LEU A 587 -14.84 20.49 11.98
CA LEU A 587 -13.96 19.44 11.46
C LEU A 587 -13.06 19.96 10.34
N ALA A 588 -13.62 20.74 9.41
CA ALA A 588 -12.90 21.33 8.29
C ALA A 588 -11.76 22.28 8.72
N ARG A 589 -11.78 22.79 9.96
CA ARG A 589 -10.72 23.67 10.50
C ARG A 589 -9.41 22.93 10.74
N TYR A 590 -9.43 21.62 10.93
CA TYR A 590 -8.24 20.82 11.18
C TYR A 590 -7.48 20.45 9.89
N ILE A 591 -8.19 20.38 8.76
CA ILE A 591 -7.64 19.90 7.48
C ILE A 591 -6.41 20.68 7.02
N PRO A 592 -6.37 22.04 7.06
CA PRO A 592 -5.17 22.79 6.67
C PRO A 592 -3.91 22.43 7.45
N VAL A 593 -4.03 22.00 8.71
CA VAL A 593 -2.88 21.62 9.54
C VAL A 593 -2.25 20.33 9.01
N PHE A 594 -3.07 19.32 8.72
CA PHE A 594 -2.58 18.04 8.20
C PHE A 594 -2.07 18.15 6.77
N LEU A 595 -2.76 18.90 5.91
CA LEU A 595 -2.27 19.18 4.55
C LEU A 595 -0.97 19.98 4.56
N GLY A 596 -0.84 20.97 5.46
CA GLY A 596 0.38 21.74 5.62
C GLY A 596 1.56 20.89 6.10
N ALA A 597 1.33 19.99 7.06
CA ALA A 597 2.36 19.06 7.54
C ALA A 597 2.81 18.09 6.45
N TYR A 598 1.86 17.53 5.68
CA TYR A 598 2.15 16.66 4.54
C TYR A 598 2.94 17.40 3.44
N LEU A 599 2.50 18.61 3.06
CA LEU A 599 3.19 19.44 2.07
C LEU A 599 4.60 19.79 2.52
N LEU A 600 4.77 20.19 3.79
CA LEU A 600 6.08 20.53 4.35
C LEU A 600 7.03 19.32 4.28
N ALA A 601 6.59 18.15 4.73
CA ALA A 601 7.41 16.94 4.66
C ALA A 601 7.82 16.61 3.22
N LYS A 602 6.89 16.73 2.27
CA LYS A 602 7.12 16.48 0.84
C LYS A 602 8.13 17.46 0.23
N VAL A 603 8.01 18.75 0.53
CA VAL A 603 8.93 19.80 0.03
C VAL A 603 10.31 19.66 0.66
N VAL A 604 10.39 19.45 1.97
CA VAL A 604 11.67 19.30 2.69
C VAL A 604 12.44 18.09 2.14
N ASP A 605 11.78 16.95 1.95
CA ASP A 605 12.39 15.76 1.35
C ASP A 605 12.87 16.00 -0.07
N LEU A 606 12.05 16.63 -0.91
CA LEU A 606 12.39 16.93 -2.30
C LEU A 606 13.61 17.86 -2.41
N VAL A 607 13.70 18.86 -1.54
CA VAL A 607 14.83 19.79 -1.46
C VAL A 607 16.08 19.09 -0.92
N TRP A 608 15.94 18.31 0.15
CA TRP A 608 17.05 17.60 0.79
C TRP A 608 17.75 16.62 -0.17
N ARG A 609 16.97 15.83 -0.92
CA ARG A 609 17.48 14.90 -1.93
C ARG A 609 17.90 15.56 -3.24
N ARG A 610 17.71 16.88 -3.37
CA ARG A 610 17.89 17.65 -4.62
C ARG A 610 17.09 17.11 -5.80
N ALA A 611 16.02 16.36 -5.56
CA ALA A 611 15.19 15.75 -6.60
C ALA A 611 14.27 16.77 -7.31
N TYR A 612 14.20 18.01 -6.80
CA TYR A 612 13.48 19.11 -7.46
C TYR A 612 14.01 19.43 -8.87
N VAL A 613 15.25 19.02 -9.20
CA VAL A 613 15.82 19.19 -10.54
C VAL A 613 14.96 18.51 -11.62
N HIS A 614 14.33 17.37 -11.30
CA HIS A 614 13.47 16.64 -12.23
C HIS A 614 12.13 17.35 -12.49
N LEU A 615 11.76 18.38 -11.70
CA LEU A 615 10.59 19.19 -12.00
C LEU A 615 10.81 20.11 -13.21
N ALA A 616 12.06 20.45 -13.52
CA ALA A 616 12.40 21.33 -14.64
C ALA A 616 12.39 20.60 -16.00
N GLU A 617 12.37 19.27 -16.00
CA GLU A 617 12.44 18.44 -17.22
C GLU A 617 11.13 18.42 -18.02
N LEU A 618 10.00 18.87 -17.44
CA LEU A 618 8.68 18.91 -18.08
C LEU A 618 8.21 17.57 -18.70
N THR A 619 8.68 16.45 -18.18
CA THR A 619 8.23 15.09 -18.50
C THR A 619 6.80 14.82 -18.00
N PRO A 620 6.08 13.79 -18.52
CA PRO A 620 4.78 13.38 -17.98
C PRO A 620 4.80 13.15 -16.46
N GLN A 621 5.93 12.63 -15.93
CA GLN A 621 6.17 12.42 -14.51
C GLN A 621 6.20 13.74 -13.74
N SER A 622 6.96 14.72 -14.23
CA SER A 622 7.03 16.05 -13.60
C SER A 622 5.66 16.74 -13.59
N VAL A 623 4.91 16.67 -14.69
CA VAL A 623 3.56 17.25 -14.80
C VAL A 623 2.61 16.55 -13.83
N ALA A 624 2.63 15.22 -13.77
CA ALA A 624 1.78 14.45 -12.84
C ALA A 624 2.07 14.82 -11.38
N TYR A 625 3.35 15.00 -11.01
CA TYR A 625 3.74 15.42 -9.66
C TYR A 625 3.24 16.83 -9.31
N VAL A 626 3.36 17.78 -10.25
CA VAL A 626 2.90 19.17 -10.08
C VAL A 626 1.37 19.22 -9.98
N VAL A 627 0.65 18.48 -10.83
CA VAL A 627 -0.82 18.41 -10.80
C VAL A 627 -1.29 17.81 -9.48
N GLU A 628 -0.70 16.70 -9.06
CA GLU A 628 -1.02 16.04 -7.80
C GLU A 628 -0.80 16.95 -6.58
N THR A 629 0.36 17.61 -6.52
CA THR A 629 0.70 18.47 -5.38
C THR A 629 -0.07 19.79 -5.42
N GLY A 630 -0.22 20.39 -6.59
CA GLY A 630 -0.91 21.66 -6.80
C GLY A 630 -2.42 21.54 -6.56
N LEU A 631 -3.09 20.63 -7.26
CA LEU A 631 -4.55 20.47 -7.16
C LEU A 631 -4.97 19.67 -5.92
N GLY A 632 -4.20 18.66 -5.54
CA GLY A 632 -4.54 17.74 -4.44
C GLY A 632 -4.17 18.25 -3.05
N VAL A 633 -3.19 19.15 -2.94
CA VAL A 633 -2.65 19.61 -1.65
C VAL A 633 -2.72 21.12 -1.53
N VAL A 634 -2.06 21.87 -2.42
CA VAL A 634 -1.90 23.34 -2.29
C VAL A 634 -3.24 24.07 -2.46
N LEU A 635 -4.00 23.78 -3.51
CA LEU A 635 -5.28 24.42 -3.78
C LEU A 635 -6.30 24.21 -2.64
N PRO A 636 -6.62 22.98 -2.20
CA PRO A 636 -7.55 22.78 -1.09
C PRO A 636 -7.02 23.33 0.23
N LEU A 637 -5.71 23.33 0.46
CA LEU A 637 -5.11 24.00 1.62
C LEU A 637 -5.46 25.48 1.64
N VAL A 638 -5.25 26.20 0.54
CA VAL A 638 -5.58 27.63 0.41
C VAL A 638 -7.09 27.85 0.54
N MET A 639 -7.92 27.04 -0.12
CA MET A 639 -9.38 27.13 -0.03
C MET A 639 -9.87 26.98 1.41
N LEU A 640 -9.36 25.98 2.14
CA LEU A 640 -9.80 25.67 3.50
C LEU A 640 -9.24 26.61 4.56
N LEU A 641 -8.34 27.54 4.21
CA LEU A 641 -7.95 28.67 5.08
C LEU A 641 -9.04 29.76 5.13
N ASP A 642 -9.86 29.91 4.08
CA ASP A 642 -10.98 30.85 4.07
C ASP A 642 -12.16 30.33 4.91
N ALA A 643 -12.65 31.15 5.84
CA ALA A 643 -13.83 30.84 6.65
C ALA A 643 -15.12 30.71 5.83
N ARG A 644 -15.21 31.40 4.68
CA ARG A 644 -16.36 31.35 3.77
C ARG A 644 -16.49 29.96 3.13
N VAL A 645 -15.38 29.37 2.72
CA VAL A 645 -15.34 28.01 2.17
C VAL A 645 -15.81 27.00 3.22
N ARG A 646 -15.28 27.06 4.44
CA ARG A 646 -15.64 26.14 5.54
C ARG A 646 -17.11 26.24 6.01
N ARG A 647 -17.80 27.33 5.70
CA ARG A 647 -19.22 27.54 6.06
C ARG A 647 -20.18 27.07 4.97
N SER A 648 -19.73 26.95 3.72
CA SER A 648 -20.57 26.59 2.59
C SER A 648 -20.51 25.08 2.32
N PRO A 649 -21.64 24.35 2.33
CA PRO A 649 -21.66 22.92 2.06
C PRO A 649 -21.04 22.55 0.70
N ARG A 650 -21.29 23.36 -0.34
CA ARG A 650 -20.78 23.10 -1.68
C ARG A 650 -19.27 23.33 -1.77
N LEU A 651 -18.77 24.43 -1.20
CA LEU A 651 -17.35 24.78 -1.29
C LEU A 651 -16.49 23.85 -0.43
N VAL A 652 -16.95 23.45 0.75
CA VAL A 652 -16.23 22.47 1.58
C VAL A 652 -16.24 21.09 0.92
N PHE A 653 -17.33 20.69 0.25
CA PHE A 653 -17.37 19.46 -0.55
C PHE A 653 -16.38 19.49 -1.72
N SER A 654 -16.30 20.60 -2.46
CA SER A 654 -15.31 20.76 -3.54
C SER A 654 -13.87 20.67 -3.02
N ALA A 655 -13.56 21.37 -1.92
CA ALA A 655 -12.24 21.28 -1.29
C ALA A 655 -11.93 19.85 -0.80
N ALA A 656 -12.89 19.18 -0.16
CA ALA A 656 -12.74 17.79 0.27
C ALA A 656 -12.50 16.84 -0.92
N SER A 657 -13.22 17.06 -2.03
CA SER A 657 -13.08 16.28 -3.26
C SER A 657 -11.69 16.42 -3.87
N LEU A 658 -11.13 17.64 -3.88
CA LEU A 658 -9.76 17.88 -4.34
C LEU A 658 -8.73 17.12 -3.50
N VAL A 659 -8.90 17.06 -2.17
CA VAL A 659 -7.98 16.28 -1.30
C VAL A 659 -8.14 14.77 -1.54
N VAL A 660 -9.38 14.28 -1.61
CA VAL A 660 -9.69 12.85 -1.88
C VAL A 660 -9.09 12.41 -3.21
N LEU A 661 -9.38 13.14 -4.29
CA LEU A 661 -8.83 12.87 -5.62
C LEU A 661 -7.31 13.08 -5.66
N GLY A 662 -6.78 14.05 -4.91
CA GLY A 662 -5.35 14.28 -4.77
C GLY A 662 -4.59 13.10 -4.18
N VAL A 663 -5.15 12.46 -3.15
CA VAL A 663 -4.56 11.25 -2.57
C VAL A 663 -4.70 10.04 -3.49
N VAL A 664 -5.85 9.87 -4.17
CA VAL A 664 -5.99 8.82 -5.20
C VAL A 664 -4.94 9.00 -6.30
N LEU A 665 -4.81 10.23 -6.81
CA LEU A 665 -3.82 10.56 -7.82
C LEU A 665 -2.39 10.32 -7.32
N ASN A 666 -2.10 10.62 -6.06
CA ASN A 666 -0.80 10.29 -5.46
C ASN A 666 -0.50 8.80 -5.50
N ARG A 667 -1.45 7.94 -5.11
CA ARG A 667 -1.25 6.49 -5.13
C ARG A 667 -1.11 5.96 -6.56
N VAL A 668 -1.92 6.45 -7.49
CA VAL A 668 -1.77 6.15 -8.92
C VAL A 668 -0.40 6.57 -9.44
N ASN A 669 0.06 7.77 -9.09
CA ASN A 669 1.34 8.27 -9.53
C ASN A 669 2.50 7.44 -8.97
N VAL A 670 2.47 7.13 -7.68
CA VAL A 670 3.54 6.35 -7.03
C VAL A 670 3.63 4.92 -7.60
N PHE A 671 2.50 4.24 -7.81
CA PHE A 671 2.50 2.85 -8.24
C PHE A 671 2.54 2.66 -9.77
N LEU A 672 2.09 3.63 -10.56
CA LEU A 672 1.96 3.48 -12.02
C LEU A 672 2.78 4.51 -12.81
N VAL A 673 2.59 5.81 -12.55
CA VAL A 673 3.23 6.87 -13.38
C VAL A 673 4.73 7.00 -13.10
N GLY A 674 5.10 6.91 -11.82
CA GLY A 674 6.48 6.96 -11.34
C GLY A 674 7.18 5.60 -11.46
N TYR A 675 6.45 4.50 -11.56
CA TYR A 675 7.05 3.18 -11.74
C TYR A 675 7.53 3.03 -13.20
N GLN A 676 8.84 3.02 -13.38
CA GLN A 676 9.54 2.98 -14.66
C GLN A 676 10.49 1.78 -14.68
N PRO A 677 10.03 0.61 -15.16
CA PRO A 677 10.89 -0.54 -15.31
C PRO A 677 12.01 -0.25 -16.34
N PRO A 678 13.29 -0.53 -16.04
CA PRO A 678 14.42 -0.16 -16.92
C PRO A 678 14.34 -0.71 -18.35
N TYR A 679 13.73 -1.89 -18.54
CA TYR A 679 13.58 -2.52 -19.86
C TYR A 679 12.17 -2.34 -20.43
N ALA A 680 11.45 -1.28 -20.02
CA ALA A 680 10.09 -1.03 -20.48
C ALA A 680 10.02 -0.83 -22.01
N VAL A 681 9.24 -1.64 -22.71
CA VAL A 681 9.03 -1.48 -24.17
C VAL A 681 7.72 -0.73 -24.46
N ARG A 682 6.75 -0.82 -23.55
CA ARG A 682 5.43 -0.19 -23.66
C ARG A 682 5.06 0.51 -22.37
N THR A 683 4.32 1.60 -22.47
CA THR A 683 3.69 2.23 -21.32
C THR A 683 2.46 1.42 -20.90
N TYR A 684 2.32 1.15 -19.60
CA TYR A 684 1.12 0.51 -19.07
C TYR A 684 -0.09 1.44 -19.19
N LEU A 685 -1.17 0.88 -19.74
CA LEU A 685 -2.50 1.48 -19.74
C LEU A 685 -3.50 0.42 -19.26
N PRO A 686 -4.39 0.74 -18.31
CA PRO A 686 -5.34 -0.24 -17.79
C PRO A 686 -6.29 -0.73 -18.88
N SER A 687 -6.59 -2.02 -18.86
CA SER A 687 -7.57 -2.59 -19.77
C SER A 687 -9.00 -2.14 -19.40
N ILE A 688 -9.94 -2.34 -20.32
CA ILE A 688 -11.37 -2.14 -20.02
C ILE A 688 -11.83 -3.09 -18.91
N GLY A 689 -11.28 -4.31 -18.85
CA GLY A 689 -11.58 -5.29 -17.81
C GLY A 689 -11.13 -4.82 -16.42
N GLU A 690 -9.95 -4.23 -16.32
CA GLU A 690 -9.44 -3.65 -15.07
C GLU A 690 -10.35 -2.53 -14.57
N ILE A 691 -10.70 -1.58 -15.46
CA ILE A 691 -11.59 -0.46 -15.15
C ILE A 691 -12.98 -0.96 -14.74
N ALA A 692 -13.53 -1.94 -15.45
CA ALA A 692 -14.84 -2.52 -15.16
C ALA A 692 -14.89 -3.13 -13.76
N VAL A 693 -13.86 -3.89 -13.37
CA VAL A 693 -13.77 -4.48 -12.02
C VAL A 693 -13.71 -3.38 -10.96
N THR A 694 -12.80 -2.40 -11.08
CA THR A 694 -12.68 -1.29 -10.12
C THR A 694 -13.99 -0.51 -9.99
N CYS A 695 -14.60 -0.09 -11.10
CA CYS A 695 -15.89 0.61 -11.08
C CYS A 695 -17.01 -0.24 -10.48
N GLY A 696 -17.02 -1.54 -10.78
CA GLY A 696 -18.02 -2.47 -10.24
C GLY A 696 -17.86 -2.70 -8.73
N LEU A 697 -16.62 -2.80 -8.22
CA LEU A 697 -16.34 -2.90 -6.79
C LEU A 697 -16.78 -1.63 -6.05
N VAL A 698 -16.45 -0.45 -6.58
CA VAL A 698 -16.90 0.83 -6.00
C VAL A 698 -18.43 0.93 -6.01
N ALA A 699 -19.08 0.54 -7.12
CA ALA A 699 -20.53 0.57 -7.23
C ALA A 699 -21.21 -0.40 -6.25
N LEU A 700 -20.68 -1.62 -6.12
CA LEU A 700 -21.16 -2.60 -5.16
C LEU A 700 -20.94 -2.13 -3.71
N LEU A 701 -19.81 -1.50 -3.40
CA LEU A 701 -19.55 -0.89 -2.09
C LEU A 701 -20.61 0.16 -1.75
N MET A 702 -20.93 1.06 -2.70
CA MET A 702 -21.95 2.09 -2.50
C MET A 702 -23.36 1.49 -2.30
N LEU A 703 -23.70 0.42 -3.02
CA LEU A 703 -24.97 -0.30 -2.87
C LEU A 703 -25.07 -0.99 -1.51
N VAL A 704 -24.01 -1.66 -1.07
CA VAL A 704 -23.95 -2.31 0.25
C VAL A 704 -23.99 -1.27 1.37
N TYR A 705 -23.27 -0.16 1.22
CA TYR A 705 -23.34 0.96 2.15
C TYR A 705 -24.78 1.48 2.28
N ARG A 706 -25.46 1.74 1.15
CA ARG A 706 -26.86 2.18 1.12
C ARG A 706 -27.78 1.16 1.80
N LEU A 707 -27.57 -0.13 1.54
CA LEU A 707 -28.36 -1.21 2.15
C LEU A 707 -28.21 -1.20 3.67
N ILE A 708 -26.98 -1.08 4.16
CA ILE A 708 -26.69 -1.06 5.59
C ILE A 708 -27.28 0.17 6.27
N VAL A 709 -27.07 1.36 5.71
CA VAL A 709 -27.57 2.63 6.29
C VAL A 709 -29.10 2.67 6.34
N MET A 710 -29.80 2.06 5.39
CA MET A 710 -31.27 2.00 5.39
C MET A 710 -31.84 0.96 6.37
N ASN A 711 -31.05 -0.02 6.81
CA ASN A 711 -31.53 -1.14 7.65
C ASN A 711 -30.97 -1.14 9.08
N LEU A 712 -29.85 -0.46 9.33
CA LEU A 712 -29.17 -0.40 10.63
C LEU A 712 -29.12 1.04 11.18
N PRO A 713 -29.08 1.22 12.52
CA PRO A 713 -29.02 2.53 13.16
C PRO A 713 -27.60 3.14 13.10
N VAL A 714 -27.15 3.47 11.89
CA VAL A 714 -25.79 4.00 11.62
C VAL A 714 -25.77 5.52 11.67
N LEU A 715 -26.76 6.20 11.10
CA LEU A 715 -26.84 7.65 11.12
C LEU A 715 -27.37 8.14 12.49
N GLY A 716 -26.78 9.22 13.01
CA GLY A 716 -27.25 9.89 14.22
C GLY A 716 -28.74 10.23 14.15
N HIS A 717 -29.44 10.05 15.27
CA HIS A 717 -30.81 10.51 15.44
C HIS A 717 -30.70 12.01 15.73
N GLY A 718 -31.22 12.84 14.83
CA GLY A 718 -31.29 14.28 15.10
C GLY A 718 -32.07 14.48 16.39
N GLU A 719 -31.46 15.13 17.38
CA GLU A 719 -32.25 15.70 18.46
C GLU A 719 -33.20 16.72 17.81
N PRO A 720 -34.51 16.66 18.11
CA PRO A 720 -35.39 17.75 17.71
C PRO A 720 -34.84 19.02 18.37
N GLU A 721 -34.49 20.02 17.56
CA GLU A 721 -34.34 21.38 18.07
C GLU A 721 -35.60 21.65 18.88
N GLY A 722 -35.42 21.84 20.19
CA GLY A 722 -36.48 22.25 21.09
C GLY A 722 -37.01 23.57 20.59
N GLY A 723 -38.04 23.51 19.76
CA GLY A 723 -38.91 24.62 19.42
C GLY A 723 -39.59 25.09 20.69
N GLY A 724 -38.86 25.85 21.49
CA GLY A 724 -39.41 26.70 22.51
C GLY A 724 -40.27 27.73 21.81
N ALA A 725 -41.56 27.42 21.71
CA ALA A 725 -42.56 28.45 21.59
C ALA A 725 -42.47 29.32 22.85
N ARG A 726 -41.81 30.47 22.72
CA ARG A 726 -42.18 31.76 23.32
C ARG A 726 -41.28 32.86 22.79
#